data_AF-A0A0Q6AKU4-F1
#
_entry.id   AF-A0A0Q6AKU4-F1
#
_cell.length_a   1.000
_cell.length_b   1.000
_cell.length_c   1.000
_cell.angle_alpha   90.00
_cell.angle_beta   90.00
_cell.angle_gamma   90.00
#
_symmetry.space_group_name_H-M   'P 1'
#
loop_
_entity.id
_entity.type
_entity.pdbx_description
1 polymer ?
#
loop_
_entity_poly.entity_id
_entity_poly.type
_entity_poly.pdbx_seq_one_letter_code
_entity_poly.pdbx_strand_id
1 'polypeptide(L)'
;MMARRRAMQWLAGAAMLGAAVPAFGQATAVPPTGAQFANIFADHAVVQRDRPIAVWGTGTPGGTVSVQLGDRRVSAKVGSDGSWRVMLPAMPAGGPYTLSVGSAGAAAQTLSDIMVGDVFLCGGQSNMEFKVSASTNAWGTTRSSADTGLRFVVIDDANRPNVAKDLDKRAKWAQVSPETVGDASAVCYYMARSLRQSEKVPIGFISSEWGGTRIESWISAPALSTVPDLRAGVAAVAQYGRDPAAAILADGERREAWWQANDPAATSQRAWRTEGFDDAAWGTINEAAWRQAGIPALADFEGAVWLRTTIELTPEQAAAARTLRLGPIDKFDESYVNGTYVGGGSIEWAWRGYAIPAGRLHAGRNVVAIRVLGGANGGGFASPAPRGVELADGTLVPFKGPWRYAKGTPLKDKWIAPPPWDTPNSLTTLYNGMIAPFAGYGLKLAAWYQGESNAAEAGAYRRLLPLLMADWRRAFDAPKLPFFVVQLTSYGKPMTTPGQSSWAELRQAQAEAVAADADAGLAVTIDVGDRFDIHPTQKTLVGERLARLASVIAYGKPGTRSGPEAVDVTRAGADLVVRYRNALGGLQSYSGAQAIGFETCAGETCSYATAVPRGETVVLPGANRPGVTRVRYAWADAPFVNLFDKADLPAAPFVLPVK
;
A
#
# COMPACT_ATOMS: atom_id res chain seq x y z
N MET A 1 37.93 25.17 73.34
CA MET A 1 38.58 26.44 73.70
C MET A 1 38.30 27.45 72.59
N MET A 2 37.71 28.60 72.97
CA MET A 2 37.66 29.94 72.32
C MET A 2 37.72 30.02 70.77
N ALA A 3 36.67 30.40 70.03
CA ALA A 3 35.91 31.66 69.95
C ALA A 3 36.52 32.77 69.06
N ARG A 4 35.74 33.18 68.03
CA ARG A 4 35.62 34.54 67.40
C ARG A 4 36.82 34.97 66.50
N ARG A 5 36.68 35.67 65.37
CA ARG A 5 35.73 36.70 64.89
C ARG A 5 35.85 36.95 63.36
N ARG A 6 34.87 37.68 62.81
CA ARG A 6 34.61 38.10 61.41
C ARG A 6 35.70 38.96 60.75
N ALA A 7 35.80 38.93 59.41
CA ALA A 7 35.56 40.10 58.53
C ALA A 7 35.61 39.74 57.02
N MET A 8 34.87 40.55 56.27
CA MET A 8 34.39 40.47 54.88
C MET A 8 35.44 41.04 53.90
N GLN A 9 35.55 40.49 52.68
CA GLN A 9 35.72 41.29 51.45
C GLN A 9 35.58 40.42 50.19
N TRP A 10 34.84 40.98 49.23
CA TRP A 10 34.47 40.44 47.93
C TRP A 10 35.62 40.50 46.94
N LEU A 11 35.70 39.53 46.01
CA LEU A 11 36.11 39.77 44.62
C LEU A 11 35.61 38.61 43.74
N ALA A 12 35.04 39.02 42.60
CA ALA A 12 34.31 38.19 41.66
C ALA A 12 35.24 37.28 40.83
N GLY A 13 34.76 36.07 40.54
CA GLY A 13 35.35 35.16 39.57
C GLY A 13 34.27 34.28 38.96
N ALA A 14 33.82 34.64 37.76
CA ALA A 14 32.91 33.85 36.96
C ALA A 14 33.63 32.58 36.48
N ALA A 15 33.24 31.42 37.00
CA ALA A 15 33.65 30.12 36.48
C ALA A 15 32.46 29.49 35.74
N MET A 16 32.58 29.37 34.42
CA MET A 16 31.68 28.56 33.60
C MET A 16 31.82 27.09 34.01
N LEU A 17 30.82 26.56 34.71
CA LEU A 17 30.63 25.13 34.86
C LEU A 17 30.01 24.59 33.56
N GLY A 18 30.87 24.05 32.69
CA GLY A 18 30.44 23.21 31.59
C GLY A 18 29.77 21.94 32.14
N ALA A 19 28.44 21.92 32.13
CA ALA A 19 27.67 20.72 32.41
C ALA A 19 27.91 19.73 31.27
N ALA A 20 28.65 18.66 31.56
CA ALA A 20 28.77 17.51 30.68
C ALA A 20 27.37 16.89 30.49
N VAL A 21 26.82 17.06 29.30
CA VAL A 21 25.61 16.36 28.86
C VAL A 21 25.95 14.87 28.82
N PRO A 22 25.22 13.99 29.53
CA PRO A 22 25.41 12.56 29.36
C PRO A 22 24.99 12.21 27.93
N ALA A 23 25.96 11.76 27.13
CA ALA A 23 25.67 11.15 25.85
C ALA A 23 24.74 9.96 26.11
N PHE A 24 23.50 10.06 25.64
CA PHE A 24 22.60 8.91 25.54
C PHE A 24 23.26 7.92 24.59
N GLY A 25 24.01 6.97 25.16
CA GLY A 25 24.48 5.81 24.44
C GLY A 25 23.26 5.10 23.86
N GLN A 26 23.19 5.03 22.54
CA GLN A 26 22.31 4.09 21.87
C GLN A 26 22.55 2.74 22.53
N ALA A 27 21.49 2.11 23.05
CA ALA A 27 21.57 0.74 23.54
C ALA A 27 22.09 -0.11 22.37
N THR A 28 23.36 -0.49 22.45
CA THR A 28 23.95 -1.44 21.52
C THR A 28 23.22 -2.74 21.78
N ALA A 29 22.39 -3.15 20.83
CA ALA A 29 21.76 -4.46 20.87
C ALA A 29 22.87 -5.49 21.11
N VAL A 30 22.74 -6.26 22.20
CA VAL A 30 23.67 -7.36 22.47
C VAL A 30 23.64 -8.25 21.22
N PRO A 31 24.76 -8.41 20.50
CA PRO A 31 24.76 -9.18 19.27
C PRO A 31 24.30 -10.61 19.60
N PRO A 32 23.47 -11.22 18.75
CA PRO A 32 22.99 -12.58 18.98
C PRO A 32 24.18 -13.50 19.25
N THR A 33 24.06 -14.33 20.28
CA THR A 33 25.03 -15.37 20.61
C THR A 33 24.91 -16.49 19.58
N GLY A 34 25.49 -16.27 18.40
CA GLY A 34 25.51 -17.22 17.28
C GLY A 34 24.90 -16.67 15.99
N ALA A 35 25.09 -17.41 14.91
CA ALA A 35 24.52 -17.08 13.61
C ALA A 35 23.02 -17.35 13.58
N GLN A 36 22.25 -16.41 13.01
CA GLN A 36 20.80 -16.50 12.85
C GLN A 36 20.39 -16.20 11.42
N PHE A 37 19.37 -16.89 10.91
CA PHE A 37 18.72 -16.57 9.66
C PHE A 37 17.86 -15.32 9.77
N ALA A 38 17.83 -14.53 8.70
CA ALA A 38 16.83 -13.49 8.52
C ALA A 38 15.41 -14.04 8.70
N ASN A 39 14.50 -13.18 9.13
CA ASN A 39 13.18 -13.57 9.59
C ASN A 39 12.27 -14.12 8.48
N ILE A 40 12.56 -13.87 7.19
CA ILE A 40 11.81 -14.49 6.08
C ILE A 40 12.00 -16.01 6.00
N PHE A 41 13.15 -16.54 6.44
CA PHE A 41 13.39 -17.97 6.50
C PHE A 41 12.77 -18.53 7.78
N ALA A 42 11.85 -19.47 7.64
CA ALA A 42 11.24 -20.17 8.78
C ALA A 42 10.99 -21.63 8.44
N ASP A 43 10.54 -22.40 9.42
CA ASP A 43 10.02 -23.74 9.18
C ASP A 43 8.94 -23.70 8.09
N HIS A 44 8.82 -24.76 7.31
CA HIS A 44 7.88 -24.87 6.20
C HIS A 44 8.15 -23.96 4.99
N ALA A 45 9.19 -23.12 4.98
CA ALA A 45 9.44 -22.21 3.86
C ALA A 45 9.72 -22.93 2.53
N VAL A 46 9.42 -22.24 1.42
CA VAL A 46 9.76 -22.69 0.07
C VAL A 46 10.82 -21.77 -0.50
N VAL A 47 11.99 -22.31 -0.87
CA VAL A 47 13.06 -21.57 -1.57
C VAL A 47 13.05 -21.88 -3.06
N GLN A 48 13.43 -20.89 -3.89
CA GLN A 48 13.32 -21.01 -5.34
C GLN A 48 14.29 -22.04 -5.94
N ARG A 49 13.74 -22.98 -6.72
CA ARG A 49 14.48 -24.00 -7.48
C ARG A 49 15.18 -23.47 -8.73
N ASP A 50 16.07 -24.30 -9.28
CA ASP A 50 16.72 -24.16 -10.59
C ASP A 50 17.52 -22.87 -10.80
N ARG A 51 17.95 -22.26 -9.69
CA ARG A 51 18.88 -21.14 -9.63
C ARG A 51 19.63 -21.14 -8.30
N PRO A 52 20.79 -20.46 -8.19
CA PRO A 52 21.47 -20.28 -6.92
C PRO A 52 20.54 -19.72 -5.83
N ILE A 53 20.57 -20.32 -4.65
CA ILE A 53 19.67 -19.98 -3.54
C ILE A 53 20.40 -19.02 -2.60
N ALA A 54 19.97 -17.77 -2.57
CA ALA A 54 20.47 -16.77 -1.64
C ALA A 54 19.92 -17.05 -0.24
N VAL A 55 20.82 -17.13 0.75
CA VAL A 55 20.46 -17.25 2.17
C VAL A 55 21.29 -16.25 2.96
N TRP A 56 20.66 -15.55 3.89
CA TRP A 56 21.30 -14.48 4.65
C TRP A 56 20.75 -14.40 6.07
N GLY A 57 21.42 -13.58 6.88
CA GLY A 57 21.02 -13.31 8.25
C GLY A 57 22.05 -12.51 9.01
N THR A 58 22.09 -12.69 10.32
CA THR A 58 22.98 -11.97 11.24
C THR A 58 23.89 -12.92 12.01
N GLY A 59 25.01 -12.42 12.50
CA GLY A 59 25.95 -13.19 13.33
C GLY A 59 26.99 -12.29 13.96
N THR A 60 27.98 -12.89 14.62
CA THR A 60 29.08 -12.15 15.24
C THR A 60 29.97 -11.49 14.18
N PRO A 61 30.15 -10.16 14.18
CA PRO A 61 30.98 -9.46 13.20
C PRO A 61 32.41 -10.03 13.09
N GLY A 62 32.90 -10.23 11.86
CA GLY A 62 34.21 -10.82 11.59
C GLY A 62 34.28 -12.35 11.78
N GLY A 63 33.24 -12.97 12.32
CA GLY A 63 33.11 -14.42 12.44
C GLY A 63 32.91 -15.12 11.09
N THR A 64 32.85 -16.46 11.13
CA THR A 64 32.52 -17.29 9.95
C THR A 64 31.27 -18.11 10.28
N VAL A 65 30.34 -18.14 9.33
CA VAL A 65 29.13 -18.98 9.39
C VAL A 65 29.23 -20.11 8.38
N SER A 66 28.67 -21.26 8.72
CA SER A 66 28.46 -22.40 7.81
C SER A 66 26.96 -22.62 7.66
N VAL A 67 26.46 -22.48 6.44
CA VAL A 67 25.05 -22.69 6.07
C VAL A 67 24.93 -24.00 5.31
N GLN A 68 23.92 -24.80 5.64
CA GLN A 68 23.65 -26.08 5.00
C GLN A 68 22.16 -26.25 4.69
N LEU A 69 21.85 -26.66 3.46
CA LEU A 69 20.52 -27.09 3.01
C LEU A 69 20.62 -28.52 2.46
N GLY A 70 20.09 -29.49 3.19
CA GLY A 70 20.31 -30.92 2.88
C GLY A 70 21.81 -31.22 2.82
N ASP A 71 22.29 -31.78 1.72
CA ASP A 71 23.72 -32.11 1.53
C ASP A 71 24.57 -30.94 1.00
N ARG A 72 23.98 -29.77 0.74
CA ARG A 72 24.69 -28.61 0.20
C ARG A 72 25.14 -27.71 1.34
N ARG A 73 26.44 -27.45 1.43
CA ARG A 73 27.04 -26.63 2.49
C ARG A 73 27.95 -25.55 1.90
N VAL A 74 27.83 -24.33 2.39
CA VAL A 74 28.63 -23.15 2.01
C VAL A 74 28.93 -22.33 3.25
N SER A 75 30.11 -21.71 3.31
CA SER A 75 30.50 -20.82 4.40
C SER A 75 30.66 -19.38 3.92
N ALA A 76 30.40 -18.40 4.81
CA ALA A 76 30.66 -16.98 4.56
C ALA A 76 31.25 -16.30 5.79
N LYS A 77 31.97 -15.21 5.56
CA LYS A 77 32.34 -14.28 6.63
C LYS A 77 31.16 -13.38 6.98
N VAL A 78 31.03 -13.08 8.27
CA VAL A 78 30.10 -12.07 8.77
C VAL A 78 30.75 -10.69 8.61
N GLY A 79 30.04 -9.78 7.95
CA GLY A 79 30.44 -8.39 7.79
C GLY A 79 30.58 -7.66 9.12
N SER A 80 31.21 -6.47 9.07
CA SER A 80 31.40 -5.62 10.26
C SER A 80 30.08 -5.12 10.86
N ASP A 81 29.01 -5.08 10.06
CA ASP A 81 27.66 -4.69 10.48
C ASP A 81 26.85 -5.88 11.03
N GLY A 82 27.47 -7.05 11.16
CA GLY A 82 26.84 -8.28 11.65
C GLY A 82 26.06 -9.05 10.58
N SER A 83 25.97 -8.56 9.34
CA SER A 83 25.25 -9.26 8.26
C SER A 83 26.12 -10.33 7.60
N TRP A 84 25.50 -11.39 7.10
CA TRP A 84 26.14 -12.37 6.23
C TRP A 84 25.19 -12.81 5.13
N ARG A 85 25.74 -13.23 4.00
CA ARG A 85 24.99 -13.81 2.87
C ARG A 85 25.81 -14.89 2.19
N VAL A 86 25.16 -15.98 1.80
CA VAL A 86 25.73 -17.08 1.01
C VAL A 86 24.87 -17.32 -0.22
N MET A 87 25.48 -17.92 -1.25
CA MET A 87 24.78 -18.50 -2.39
C MET A 87 24.97 -20.00 -2.35
N LEU A 88 23.91 -20.74 -2.00
CA LEU A 88 23.88 -22.19 -2.16
C LEU A 88 23.73 -22.52 -3.66
N PRO A 89 24.27 -23.66 -4.12
CA PRO A 89 24.12 -24.08 -5.52
C PRO A 89 22.66 -24.28 -5.89
N ALA A 90 22.36 -24.18 -7.18
CA ALA A 90 21.03 -24.47 -7.70
C ALA A 90 20.61 -25.91 -7.36
N MET A 91 19.35 -26.06 -6.98
CA MET A 91 18.75 -27.35 -6.63
C MET A 91 17.46 -27.57 -7.44
N PRO A 92 17.19 -28.80 -7.90
CA PRO A 92 15.90 -29.14 -8.47
C PRO A 92 14.81 -29.13 -7.40
N ALA A 93 13.54 -29.17 -7.84
CA ALA A 93 12.41 -29.27 -6.93
C ALA A 93 12.52 -30.50 -6.01
N GLY A 94 12.20 -30.35 -4.73
CA GLY A 94 12.26 -31.44 -3.76
C GLY A 94 12.16 -30.99 -2.31
N GLY A 95 12.48 -31.90 -1.40
CA GLY A 95 12.33 -31.74 0.05
C GLY A 95 11.39 -32.79 0.63
N PRO A 96 11.11 -32.75 1.94
CA PRO A 96 11.58 -31.73 2.88
C PRO A 96 13.08 -31.81 3.18
N TYR A 97 13.74 -30.66 3.27
CA TYR A 97 15.12 -30.53 3.71
C TYR A 97 15.20 -29.82 5.07
N THR A 98 16.35 -29.94 5.71
CA THR A 98 16.73 -29.13 6.86
C THR A 98 17.66 -28.01 6.40
N LEU A 99 17.36 -26.77 6.78
CA LEU A 99 18.22 -25.60 6.59
C LEU A 99 18.87 -25.25 7.94
N SER A 100 20.19 -25.26 8.02
CA SER A 100 20.91 -24.97 9.27
C SER A 100 22.00 -23.92 9.06
N VAL A 101 22.22 -23.09 10.07
CA VAL A 101 23.35 -22.16 10.14
C VAL A 101 24.04 -22.30 11.48
N GLY A 102 25.36 -22.49 11.44
CA GLY A 102 26.21 -22.59 12.62
C GLY A 102 27.39 -21.63 12.56
N SER A 103 27.90 -21.27 13.73
CA SER A 103 29.15 -20.56 13.93
C SER A 103 29.96 -21.25 15.03
N ALA A 104 31.29 -21.15 14.98
CA ALA A 104 32.15 -21.81 15.96
C ALA A 104 31.78 -21.37 17.40
N GLY A 105 31.63 -22.34 18.31
CA GLY A 105 31.34 -22.10 19.73
C GLY A 105 29.89 -21.73 20.06
N ALA A 106 28.96 -21.80 19.11
CA ALA A 106 27.52 -21.58 19.36
C ALA A 106 26.66 -22.73 18.83
N ALA A 107 25.48 -22.92 19.42
CA ALA A 107 24.50 -23.86 18.89
C ALA A 107 24.00 -23.40 17.52
N ALA A 108 23.86 -24.33 16.57
CA ALA A 108 23.36 -24.03 15.24
C ALA A 108 21.84 -23.75 15.27
N GLN A 109 21.39 -22.70 14.57
CA GLN A 109 19.97 -22.53 14.28
C GLN A 109 19.58 -23.49 13.15
N THR A 110 18.46 -24.17 13.34
CA THR A 110 17.91 -25.12 12.36
C THR A 110 16.47 -24.75 12.04
N LEU A 111 16.12 -24.80 10.76
CA LEU A 111 14.77 -24.69 10.23
C LEU A 111 14.44 -25.98 9.49
N SER A 112 13.25 -26.51 9.73
CA SER A 112 12.79 -27.82 9.28
C SER A 112 11.72 -27.70 8.20
N ASP A 113 11.50 -28.80 7.47
CA ASP A 113 10.50 -28.88 6.42
C ASP A 113 10.69 -27.79 5.34
N ILE A 114 11.92 -27.59 4.87
CA ILE A 114 12.20 -26.62 3.80
C ILE A 114 12.01 -27.29 2.44
N MET A 115 11.19 -26.70 1.58
CA MET A 115 11.01 -27.18 0.20
C MET A 115 11.83 -26.36 -0.76
N VAL A 116 12.37 -27.02 -1.79
CA VAL A 116 12.89 -26.35 -2.97
C VAL A 116 11.79 -26.43 -4.04
N GLY A 117 11.30 -25.29 -4.51
CA GLY A 117 10.09 -25.19 -5.34
C GLY A 117 10.00 -23.88 -6.11
N ASP A 118 8.83 -23.55 -6.63
CA ASP A 118 8.58 -22.26 -7.27
C ASP A 118 7.99 -21.26 -6.25
N VAL A 119 8.55 -20.06 -6.19
CA VAL A 119 8.18 -19.02 -5.21
C VAL A 119 7.56 -17.82 -5.92
N PHE A 120 6.37 -17.41 -5.49
CA PHE A 120 5.67 -16.26 -6.06
C PHE A 120 5.61 -15.11 -5.05
N LEU A 121 5.79 -13.87 -5.51
CA LEU A 121 5.50 -12.68 -4.71
C LEU A 121 4.14 -12.13 -5.14
N CYS A 122 3.27 -11.90 -4.18
CA CYS A 122 1.95 -11.33 -4.38
C CYS A 122 1.84 -10.02 -3.62
N GLY A 123 1.58 -8.92 -4.32
CA GLY A 123 1.39 -7.65 -3.65
C GLY A 123 0.34 -6.76 -4.29
N GLY A 124 0.00 -5.71 -3.56
CA GLY A 124 -1.05 -4.79 -3.95
C GLY A 124 -1.86 -4.34 -2.76
N GLN A 125 -3.15 -4.11 -3.00
CA GLN A 125 -4.08 -3.63 -1.97
C GLN A 125 -5.16 -4.67 -1.66
N SER A 126 -6.33 -4.20 -1.21
CA SER A 126 -7.44 -5.00 -0.69
C SER A 126 -7.89 -6.13 -1.60
N ASN A 127 -7.79 -5.97 -2.92
CA ASN A 127 -8.16 -7.01 -3.87
C ASN A 127 -7.14 -8.16 -3.98
N MET A 128 -5.86 -7.91 -3.65
CA MET A 128 -4.85 -8.95 -3.44
C MET A 128 -5.02 -9.57 -2.05
N GLU A 129 -5.20 -8.73 -1.03
CA GLU A 129 -5.40 -9.12 0.39
C GLU A 129 -6.67 -9.94 0.63
N PHE A 130 -7.62 -9.87 -0.30
CA PHE A 130 -8.90 -10.53 -0.19
C PHE A 130 -8.75 -12.03 0.08
N LYS A 131 -9.21 -12.47 1.25
CA LYS A 131 -8.97 -13.81 1.78
C LYS A 131 -9.80 -14.90 1.11
N VAL A 132 -9.26 -16.11 1.05
CA VAL A 132 -10.00 -17.31 0.56
C VAL A 132 -11.32 -17.49 1.32
N SER A 133 -11.32 -17.27 2.63
CA SER A 133 -12.51 -17.38 3.50
C SER A 133 -13.67 -16.46 3.10
N ALA A 134 -13.40 -15.37 2.38
CA ALA A 134 -14.41 -14.42 1.89
C ALA A 134 -14.76 -14.63 0.39
N SER A 135 -14.06 -15.53 -0.31
CA SER A 135 -14.24 -15.73 -1.76
C SER A 135 -15.52 -16.50 -2.09
N THR A 136 -16.01 -16.35 -3.32
CA THR A 136 -17.08 -17.22 -3.83
C THR A 136 -16.68 -18.69 -3.67
N ASN A 137 -17.60 -19.52 -3.18
CA ASN A 137 -17.35 -20.93 -2.88
C ASN A 137 -16.27 -21.19 -1.80
N ALA A 138 -16.01 -20.24 -0.89
CA ALA A 138 -15.06 -20.39 0.21
C ALA A 138 -15.24 -21.71 0.98
N TRP A 139 -16.48 -22.09 1.31
CA TRP A 139 -16.76 -23.32 2.05
C TRP A 139 -16.21 -24.59 1.36
N GLY A 140 -16.47 -24.72 0.05
CA GLY A 140 -16.03 -25.86 -0.73
C GLY A 140 -14.51 -25.86 -0.92
N THR A 141 -13.95 -24.69 -1.24
CA THR A 141 -12.50 -24.50 -1.36
C THR A 141 -11.77 -24.87 -0.08
N THR A 142 -12.20 -24.36 1.07
CA THR A 142 -11.53 -24.59 2.35
C THR A 142 -11.49 -26.08 2.70
N ARG A 143 -12.62 -26.78 2.60
CA ARG A 143 -12.72 -28.20 2.98
C ARG A 143 -11.91 -29.14 2.09
N SER A 144 -11.59 -28.74 0.86
CA SER A 144 -10.88 -29.56 -0.14
C SER A 144 -9.46 -29.06 -0.43
N SER A 145 -8.92 -28.18 0.42
CA SER A 145 -7.68 -27.43 0.15
C SER A 145 -6.37 -28.16 0.47
N ALA A 146 -6.41 -29.28 1.22
CA ALA A 146 -5.22 -29.92 1.75
C ALA A 146 -4.19 -30.28 0.65
N ASP A 147 -3.04 -29.60 0.65
CA ASP A 147 -1.91 -29.86 -0.24
C ASP A 147 -0.62 -29.41 0.47
N THR A 148 0.15 -30.36 0.97
CA THR A 148 1.41 -30.09 1.70
C THR A 148 2.52 -29.54 0.82
N GLY A 149 2.36 -29.63 -0.51
CA GLY A 149 3.22 -29.02 -1.51
C GLY A 149 2.85 -27.57 -1.84
N LEU A 150 1.70 -27.07 -1.36
CA LEU A 150 1.34 -25.66 -1.41
C LEU A 150 1.58 -25.01 -0.07
N ARG A 151 2.28 -23.87 -0.07
CA ARG A 151 2.63 -23.14 1.14
C ARG A 151 2.52 -21.65 0.94
N PHE A 152 2.30 -20.92 2.01
CA PHE A 152 2.21 -19.47 1.94
C PHE A 152 2.72 -18.81 3.20
N VAL A 153 3.03 -17.53 3.08
CA VAL A 153 3.28 -16.65 4.20
C VAL A 153 2.67 -15.29 3.93
N VAL A 154 2.08 -14.70 4.97
CA VAL A 154 1.57 -13.33 4.94
C VAL A 154 2.56 -12.46 5.70
N ILE A 155 3.04 -11.40 5.07
CA ILE A 155 3.92 -10.40 5.68
C ILE A 155 3.04 -9.45 6.49
N ASP A 156 3.37 -9.27 7.77
CA ASP A 156 2.66 -8.34 8.64
C ASP A 156 2.73 -6.90 8.08
N ASP A 157 1.65 -6.15 8.20
CA ASP A 157 1.58 -4.74 7.82
C ASP A 157 2.63 -3.90 8.56
N ALA A 158 3.52 -3.25 7.80
CA ALA A 158 4.62 -2.49 8.36
C ALA A 158 4.86 -1.18 7.59
N ASN A 159 4.37 -0.07 8.15
CA ASN A 159 4.67 1.28 7.66
C ASN A 159 6.01 1.77 8.26
N ARG A 160 7.06 1.88 7.43
CA ARG A 160 8.40 2.26 7.89
C ARG A 160 8.99 3.43 7.08
N PRO A 161 9.33 4.57 7.71
CA PRO A 161 9.98 5.67 6.97
C PRO A 161 11.43 5.36 6.56
N ASN A 162 12.09 4.46 7.30
CA ASN A 162 13.42 3.95 6.97
C ASN A 162 13.33 2.53 6.44
N VAL A 163 14.21 2.18 5.50
CA VAL A 163 14.34 0.81 4.98
C VAL A 163 14.63 -0.15 6.13
N ALA A 164 13.72 -1.10 6.37
CA ALA A 164 13.95 -2.14 7.36
C ALA A 164 14.93 -3.19 6.81
N LYS A 165 15.86 -3.62 7.67
CA LYS A 165 16.90 -4.61 7.30
C LYS A 165 16.38 -6.05 7.31
N ASP A 166 15.31 -6.31 8.06
CA ASP A 166 14.68 -7.61 8.22
C ASP A 166 13.21 -7.40 8.66
N LEU A 167 12.40 -8.45 8.62
CA LEU A 167 11.03 -8.42 9.11
C LEU A 167 11.03 -8.26 10.63
N ASP A 168 10.03 -7.58 11.19
CA ASP A 168 9.94 -7.34 12.64
C ASP A 168 9.83 -8.65 13.45
N LYS A 169 9.27 -9.69 12.82
CA LYS A 169 9.07 -11.02 13.41
C LYS A 169 9.40 -12.08 12.36
N ARG A 170 9.78 -13.27 12.84
CA ARG A 170 9.95 -14.45 11.98
C ARG A 170 8.66 -14.73 11.23
N ALA A 171 8.79 -14.90 9.92
CA ALA A 171 7.71 -15.16 8.99
C ALA A 171 7.02 -16.49 9.34
N LYS A 172 5.70 -16.53 9.21
CA LYS A 172 4.88 -17.70 9.56
C LYS A 172 4.47 -18.44 8.29
N TRP A 173 5.40 -19.23 7.75
CA TRP A 173 5.09 -20.10 6.62
C TRP A 173 4.14 -21.21 7.05
N ALA A 174 3.03 -21.35 6.34
CA ALA A 174 2.01 -22.35 6.59
C ALA A 174 1.87 -23.27 5.38
N GLN A 175 1.73 -24.57 5.65
CA GLN A 175 1.21 -25.51 4.66
C GLN A 175 -0.27 -25.22 4.42
N VAL A 176 -0.74 -25.37 3.17
CA VAL A 176 -2.16 -25.21 2.86
C VAL A 176 -2.94 -26.41 3.40
N SER A 177 -3.89 -26.13 4.29
CA SER A 177 -4.85 -27.07 4.85
C SER A 177 -6.21 -26.38 5.06
N PRO A 178 -7.28 -27.13 5.36
CA PRO A 178 -8.57 -26.55 5.69
C PRO A 178 -8.53 -25.53 6.84
N GLU A 179 -7.57 -25.65 7.75
CA GLU A 179 -7.40 -24.76 8.90
C GLU A 179 -6.65 -23.47 8.55
N THR A 180 -5.76 -23.50 7.56
CA THR A 180 -4.86 -22.38 7.24
C THR A 180 -5.29 -21.59 6.01
N VAL A 181 -5.86 -22.25 4.99
CA VAL A 181 -6.10 -21.65 3.67
C VAL A 181 -7.03 -20.44 3.73
N GLY A 182 -7.92 -20.38 4.73
CA GLY A 182 -8.88 -19.30 4.90
C GLY A 182 -8.24 -17.91 5.05
N ASP A 183 -7.00 -17.84 5.54
CA ASP A 183 -6.26 -16.58 5.74
C ASP A 183 -5.37 -16.19 4.55
N ALA A 184 -5.15 -17.07 3.59
CA ALA A 184 -4.34 -16.76 2.41
C ALA A 184 -5.05 -15.77 1.47
N SER A 185 -4.27 -14.98 0.74
CA SER A 185 -4.75 -14.25 -0.44
C SER A 185 -5.45 -15.22 -1.40
N ALA A 186 -6.72 -14.96 -1.71
CA ALA A 186 -7.51 -15.81 -2.59
C ALA A 186 -6.92 -15.85 -4.00
N VAL A 187 -6.51 -14.69 -4.53
CA VAL A 187 -5.94 -14.58 -5.87
C VAL A 187 -4.69 -15.45 -5.99
N CYS A 188 -3.78 -15.33 -5.02
CA CYS A 188 -2.52 -16.06 -5.06
C CYS A 188 -2.66 -17.54 -4.74
N TYR A 189 -3.55 -17.89 -3.82
CA TYR A 189 -3.91 -19.28 -3.59
C TYR A 189 -4.45 -19.95 -4.86
N TYR A 190 -5.43 -19.34 -5.54
CA TYR A 190 -6.03 -19.96 -6.74
C TYR A 190 -5.05 -20.02 -7.92
N MET A 191 -4.16 -19.03 -8.06
CA MET A 191 -3.04 -19.11 -9.00
C MET A 191 -2.10 -20.27 -8.68
N ALA A 192 -1.62 -20.34 -7.43
CA ALA A 192 -0.69 -21.38 -6.98
C ALA A 192 -1.30 -22.78 -7.08
N ARG A 193 -2.57 -22.94 -6.69
CA ARG A 193 -3.32 -24.19 -6.80
C ARG A 193 -3.40 -24.68 -8.25
N SER A 194 -3.73 -23.79 -9.18
CA SER A 194 -3.83 -24.13 -10.60
C SER A 194 -2.49 -24.56 -11.18
N LEU A 195 -1.41 -23.85 -10.85
CA LEU A 195 -0.05 -24.21 -11.28
C LEU A 195 0.47 -25.48 -10.61
N ARG A 196 0.13 -25.71 -9.34
CA ARG A 196 0.49 -26.94 -8.63
C ARG A 196 -0.07 -28.18 -9.31
N GLN A 197 -1.30 -28.08 -9.83
CA GLN A 197 -1.93 -29.15 -10.59
C GLN A 197 -1.18 -29.50 -11.88
N SER A 198 -0.60 -28.51 -12.57
CA SER A 198 0.12 -28.72 -13.83
C SER A 198 1.61 -29.00 -13.67
N GLU A 199 2.31 -28.24 -12.82
CA GLU A 199 3.78 -28.31 -12.69
C GLU A 199 4.24 -29.43 -11.77
N LYS A 200 3.37 -29.90 -10.87
CA LYS A 200 3.65 -31.01 -9.94
C LYS A 200 4.88 -30.81 -9.03
N VAL A 201 5.39 -29.59 -8.89
CA VAL A 201 6.46 -29.21 -7.92
C VAL A 201 5.87 -28.52 -6.67
N PRO A 202 6.63 -28.41 -5.56
CA PRO A 202 6.26 -27.56 -4.44
C PRO A 202 6.15 -26.09 -4.89
N ILE A 203 5.15 -25.38 -4.38
CA ILE A 203 4.93 -23.96 -4.66
C ILE A 203 4.71 -23.21 -3.35
N GLY A 204 5.44 -22.11 -3.19
CA GLY A 204 5.28 -21.15 -2.10
C GLY A 204 4.84 -19.80 -2.63
N PHE A 205 4.01 -19.05 -1.90
CA PHE A 205 3.77 -17.65 -2.21
C PHE A 205 3.89 -16.75 -0.97
N ILE A 206 4.47 -15.58 -1.19
CA ILE A 206 4.65 -14.52 -0.20
C ILE A 206 3.59 -13.45 -0.49
N SER A 207 2.64 -13.29 0.42
CA SER A 207 1.64 -12.22 0.42
C SER A 207 2.19 -10.99 1.12
N SER A 208 2.34 -9.87 0.39
CA SER A 208 2.76 -8.57 0.88
C SER A 208 1.82 -7.51 0.33
N GLU A 209 0.74 -7.25 1.04
CA GLU A 209 -0.47 -6.59 0.54
C GLU A 209 -1.14 -5.79 1.65
N TRP A 210 -1.70 -4.61 1.34
CA TRP A 210 -2.40 -3.80 2.33
C TRP A 210 -3.51 -2.93 1.70
N GLY A 211 -4.74 -3.17 2.13
CA GLY A 211 -5.96 -2.46 1.76
C GLY A 211 -5.86 -0.93 1.70
N GLY A 212 -6.44 -0.35 0.64
CA GLY A 212 -6.55 1.10 0.45
C GLY A 212 -5.25 1.80 0.04
N THR A 213 -4.11 1.12 0.01
CA THR A 213 -2.81 1.74 -0.27
C THR A 213 -2.61 2.13 -1.75
N ARG A 214 -1.79 3.16 -1.96
CA ARG A 214 -1.43 3.66 -3.29
C ARG A 214 -0.09 3.11 -3.77
N ILE A 215 0.11 3.02 -5.09
CA ILE A 215 1.32 2.45 -5.70
C ILE A 215 2.62 3.12 -5.24
N GLU A 216 2.59 4.42 -4.93
CA GLU A 216 3.74 5.21 -4.48
C GLU A 216 4.34 4.66 -3.18
N SER A 217 3.53 4.04 -2.31
CA SER A 217 3.99 3.42 -1.06
C SER A 217 4.88 2.20 -1.30
N TRP A 218 4.75 1.53 -2.45
CA TRP A 218 5.36 0.25 -2.79
C TRP A 218 6.62 0.35 -3.66
N ILE A 219 7.07 1.59 -3.91
CA ILE A 219 8.25 1.90 -4.73
C ILE A 219 9.35 2.46 -3.81
N SER A 220 10.58 1.96 -3.96
CA SER A 220 11.73 2.40 -3.19
C SER A 220 12.01 3.91 -3.34
N ALA A 221 12.58 4.53 -2.31
CA ALA A 221 12.93 5.96 -2.35
C ALA A 221 13.83 6.34 -3.54
N PRO A 222 14.87 5.55 -3.89
CA PRO A 222 15.69 5.84 -5.07
C PRO A 222 14.89 5.85 -6.37
N ALA A 223 13.98 4.88 -6.56
CA ALA A 223 13.14 4.83 -7.75
C ALA A 223 12.11 5.95 -7.75
N LEU A 224 11.38 6.16 -6.65
CA LEU A 224 10.33 7.17 -6.58
C LEU A 224 10.89 8.60 -6.74
N SER A 225 12.12 8.84 -6.29
CA SER A 225 12.81 10.13 -6.49
C SER A 225 13.13 10.45 -7.95
N THR A 226 13.03 9.50 -8.88
CA THR A 226 13.17 9.82 -10.31
C THR A 226 11.96 10.56 -10.85
N VAL A 227 10.81 10.51 -10.16
CA VAL A 227 9.59 11.25 -10.50
C VAL A 227 9.67 12.66 -9.87
N PRO A 228 9.82 13.74 -10.67
CA PRO A 228 10.10 15.08 -10.12
C PRO A 228 9.11 15.55 -9.05
N ASP A 229 7.82 15.36 -9.29
CA ASP A 229 6.74 15.83 -8.40
C ASP A 229 6.69 15.10 -7.05
N LEU A 230 7.37 13.95 -6.93
CA LEU A 230 7.40 13.15 -5.70
C LEU A 230 8.67 13.34 -4.86
N ARG A 231 9.71 14.00 -5.40
CA ARG A 231 11.02 14.16 -4.73
C ARG A 231 10.91 14.83 -3.37
N ALA A 232 10.14 15.91 -3.28
CA ALA A 232 9.98 16.65 -2.03
C ALA A 232 9.30 15.79 -0.95
N GLY A 233 8.27 15.01 -1.35
CA GLY A 233 7.60 14.08 -0.44
C GLY A 233 8.51 12.95 0.04
N VAL A 234 9.30 12.35 -0.86
CA VAL A 234 10.29 11.32 -0.49
C VAL A 234 11.35 11.88 0.48
N ALA A 235 11.82 13.11 0.24
CA ALA A 235 12.76 13.78 1.15
C ALA A 235 12.13 14.03 2.53
N ALA A 236 10.85 14.39 2.58
CA ALA A 236 10.12 14.56 3.84
C ALA A 236 9.94 13.23 4.60
N VAL A 237 9.69 12.10 3.92
CA VAL A 237 9.70 10.76 4.55
C VAL A 237 11.07 10.43 5.13
N ALA A 238 12.14 10.71 4.39
CA ALA A 238 13.50 10.50 4.89
C ALA A 238 13.84 11.40 6.09
N GLN A 239 13.32 12.64 6.12
CA GLN A 239 13.44 13.51 7.29
C GLN A 239 12.67 12.95 8.48
N TYR A 240 11.43 12.50 8.27
CA TYR A 240 10.62 11.87 9.31
C TYR A 240 11.30 10.63 9.90
N GLY A 241 11.96 9.81 9.06
CA GLY A 241 12.75 8.67 9.51
C GLY A 241 13.97 9.04 10.36
N ARG A 242 14.54 10.24 10.21
CA ARG A 242 15.69 10.72 11.00
C ARG A 242 15.28 11.46 12.27
N ASP A 243 14.29 12.34 12.15
CA ASP A 243 13.77 13.19 13.22
C ASP A 243 12.25 13.39 13.02
N PRO A 244 11.42 12.51 13.61
CA PRO A 244 9.97 12.62 13.52
C PRO A 244 9.43 13.94 14.04
N ALA A 245 9.99 14.49 15.11
CA ALA A 245 9.49 15.72 15.72
C ALA A 245 9.74 16.92 14.81
N ALA A 246 10.93 17.04 14.22
CA ALA A 246 11.22 18.09 13.25
C ALA A 246 10.38 17.96 11.98
N ALA A 247 10.16 16.74 11.48
CA ALA A 247 9.34 16.51 10.31
C ALA A 247 7.86 16.87 10.54
N ILE A 248 7.30 16.52 11.70
CA ILE A 248 5.93 16.91 12.08
C ILE A 248 5.80 18.43 12.15
N LEU A 249 6.77 19.13 12.73
CA LEU A 249 6.76 20.60 12.78
C LEU A 249 6.84 21.21 11.38
N ALA A 250 7.71 20.70 10.51
CA ALA A 250 7.80 21.13 9.12
C ALA A 250 6.49 20.87 8.33
N ASP A 251 5.79 19.76 8.61
CA ASP A 251 4.46 19.51 8.04
C ASP A 251 3.42 20.52 8.55
N GLY A 252 3.49 20.87 9.84
CA GLY A 252 2.68 21.93 10.43
C GLY A 252 2.90 23.29 9.74
N GLU A 253 4.15 23.64 9.42
CA GLU A 253 4.48 24.86 8.67
C GLU A 253 3.96 24.83 7.24
N ARG A 254 4.14 23.70 6.53
CA ARG A 254 3.60 23.47 5.18
C ARG A 254 2.08 23.66 5.15
N ARG A 255 1.39 23.11 6.14
CA ARG A 255 -0.05 23.23 6.29
C ARG A 255 -0.48 24.65 6.64
N GLU A 256 0.20 25.28 7.58
CA GLU A 256 -0.06 26.68 7.93
C GLU A 256 0.06 27.59 6.70
N ALA A 257 1.07 27.39 5.86
CA ALA A 257 1.21 28.11 4.59
C ALA A 257 0.05 27.84 3.63
N TRP A 258 -0.43 26.59 3.54
CA TRP A 258 -1.62 26.25 2.77
C TRP A 258 -2.85 27.02 3.29
N TRP A 259 -3.04 27.08 4.61
CA TRP A 259 -4.18 27.80 5.21
C TRP A 259 -4.07 29.30 4.97
N GLN A 260 -2.90 29.91 5.11
CA GLN A 260 -2.72 31.32 4.77
C GLN A 260 -3.04 31.62 3.30
N ALA A 261 -2.76 30.69 2.39
CA ALA A 261 -3.04 30.85 0.97
C ALA A 261 -4.51 30.60 0.58
N ASN A 262 -5.27 29.83 1.40
CA ASN A 262 -6.62 29.38 1.04
C ASN A 262 -7.73 29.89 1.95
N ASP A 263 -7.41 30.35 3.16
CA ASP A 263 -8.36 30.83 4.15
C ASP A 263 -8.04 32.29 4.54
N PRO A 264 -8.87 33.27 4.14
CA PRO A 264 -8.66 34.68 4.48
C PRO A 264 -8.69 34.97 5.98
N ALA A 265 -9.29 34.09 6.79
CA ALA A 265 -9.33 34.23 8.24
C ALA A 265 -8.23 33.42 8.95
N ALA A 266 -7.34 32.72 8.23
CA ALA A 266 -6.30 31.90 8.84
C ALA A 266 -5.48 32.67 9.89
N THR A 267 -5.04 33.89 9.55
CA THR A 267 -4.21 34.72 10.45
C THR A 267 -4.94 35.10 11.73
N SER A 268 -6.21 35.51 11.66
CA SER A 268 -6.98 35.90 12.86
C SER A 268 -7.38 34.68 13.69
N GLN A 269 -7.58 33.52 13.06
CA GLN A 269 -7.89 32.26 13.72
C GLN A 269 -6.68 31.61 14.39
N ARG A 270 -5.43 32.04 14.12
CA ARG A 270 -4.22 31.48 14.74
C ARG A 270 -4.25 31.47 16.28
N ALA A 271 -4.89 32.46 16.89
CA ALA A 271 -5.00 32.50 18.35
C ALA A 271 -5.82 31.32 18.89
N TRP A 272 -6.75 30.75 18.10
CA TRP A 272 -7.69 29.71 18.54
C TRP A 272 -7.03 28.36 18.84
N ARG A 273 -5.76 28.16 18.51
CA ARG A 273 -5.02 26.95 18.89
C ARG A 273 -4.27 27.07 20.22
N THR A 274 -4.09 28.30 20.72
CA THR A 274 -3.23 28.55 21.89
C THR A 274 -3.97 28.25 23.20
N GLU A 275 -3.19 28.02 24.25
CA GLU A 275 -3.72 27.73 25.58
C GLU A 275 -4.49 28.92 26.19
N GLY A 276 -3.97 30.13 25.98
CA GLY A 276 -4.50 31.37 26.56
C GLY A 276 -5.70 31.98 25.83
N PHE A 277 -6.20 31.37 24.75
CA PHE A 277 -7.39 31.85 24.07
C PHE A 277 -8.66 31.57 24.88
N ASP A 278 -9.46 32.60 25.10
CA ASP A 278 -10.76 32.52 25.76
C ASP A 278 -11.85 32.06 24.76
N ASP A 279 -12.31 30.82 24.95
CA ASP A 279 -13.38 30.19 24.15
C ASP A 279 -14.72 30.14 24.89
N ALA A 280 -14.91 30.91 25.98
CA ALA A 280 -16.16 30.87 26.76
C ALA A 280 -17.40 31.24 25.93
N ALA A 281 -17.24 32.09 24.92
CA ALA A 281 -18.31 32.48 24.00
C ALA A 281 -18.63 31.43 22.91
N TRP A 282 -17.83 30.36 22.80
CA TRP A 282 -18.04 29.31 21.80
C TRP A 282 -19.19 28.40 22.21
N GLY A 283 -19.96 27.97 21.21
CA GLY A 283 -20.97 26.92 21.39
C GLY A 283 -20.31 25.59 21.78
N THR A 284 -21.14 24.63 22.17
CA THR A 284 -20.68 23.27 22.48
C THR A 284 -21.15 22.27 21.43
N ILE A 285 -20.37 21.22 21.25
CA ILE A 285 -20.65 20.10 20.36
C ILE A 285 -20.28 18.80 21.06
N ASN A 286 -21.16 17.80 20.98
CA ASN A 286 -20.85 16.45 21.42
C ASN A 286 -19.91 15.76 20.43
N GLU A 287 -19.33 14.63 20.81
CA GLU A 287 -18.40 13.89 19.95
C GLU A 287 -19.13 13.19 18.78
N ALA A 288 -19.53 13.96 17.78
CA ALA A 288 -20.29 13.51 16.62
C ALA A 288 -19.86 14.27 15.35
N ALA A 289 -20.23 13.71 14.20
CA ALA A 289 -20.16 14.41 12.93
C ALA A 289 -21.12 15.61 12.98
N TRP A 290 -20.70 16.79 12.50
CA TRP A 290 -21.47 18.00 12.78
C TRP A 290 -22.83 18.07 12.08
N ARG A 291 -23.04 17.32 10.98
CA ARG A 291 -24.36 17.17 10.37
C ARG A 291 -25.35 16.39 11.25
N GLN A 292 -24.82 15.56 12.16
CA GLN A 292 -25.57 14.76 13.11
C GLN A 292 -25.59 15.38 14.52
N ALA A 293 -24.88 16.49 14.73
CA ALA A 293 -24.73 17.11 16.03
C ALA A 293 -25.96 17.92 16.50
N GLY A 294 -26.97 18.10 15.63
CA GLY A 294 -28.18 18.87 15.96
C GLY A 294 -27.94 20.37 16.09
N ILE A 295 -26.86 20.89 15.49
CA ILE A 295 -26.47 22.30 15.54
C ILE A 295 -26.89 22.97 14.22
N PRO A 296 -27.92 23.85 14.21
CA PRO A 296 -28.42 24.44 12.96
C PRO A 296 -27.37 25.17 12.13
N ALA A 297 -26.39 25.81 12.79
CA ALA A 297 -25.32 26.53 12.12
C ALA A 297 -24.33 25.64 11.35
N LEU A 298 -24.30 24.33 11.62
CA LEU A 298 -23.40 23.35 10.99
C LEU A 298 -24.12 22.32 10.10
N ALA A 299 -25.45 22.30 10.08
CA ALA A 299 -26.25 21.30 9.37
C ALA A 299 -25.89 21.18 7.88
N ASP A 300 -25.57 22.31 7.24
CA ASP A 300 -25.18 22.41 5.83
C ASP A 300 -23.84 23.11 5.63
N PHE A 301 -23.02 23.19 6.69
CA PHE A 301 -21.75 23.90 6.60
C PHE A 301 -20.66 23.05 5.95
N GLU A 302 -20.01 23.64 4.94
CA GLU A 302 -18.83 23.11 4.27
C GLU A 302 -17.67 24.10 4.46
N GLY A 303 -16.60 23.66 5.13
CA GLY A 303 -15.45 24.50 5.41
C GLY A 303 -14.72 24.13 6.68
N ALA A 304 -14.01 25.10 7.25
CA ALA A 304 -13.21 24.92 8.45
C ALA A 304 -14.06 25.08 9.72
N VAL A 305 -13.98 24.13 10.64
CA VAL A 305 -14.52 24.24 12.00
C VAL A 305 -13.40 23.97 12.99
N TRP A 306 -13.36 24.77 14.05
CA TRP A 306 -12.46 24.56 15.16
C TRP A 306 -13.18 23.89 16.31
N LEU A 307 -12.50 22.92 16.92
CA LEU A 307 -12.93 22.19 18.10
C LEU A 307 -11.88 22.42 19.20
N ARG A 308 -12.31 22.70 20.42
CA ARG A 308 -11.43 22.89 21.58
C ARG A 308 -11.93 22.11 22.78
N THR A 309 -11.01 21.53 23.54
CA THR A 309 -11.29 20.91 24.83
C THR A 309 -10.11 21.08 25.77
N THR A 310 -10.30 20.74 27.04
CA THR A 310 -9.26 20.74 28.06
C THR A 310 -9.07 19.36 28.68
N ILE A 311 -7.87 19.15 29.21
CA ILE A 311 -7.53 17.97 30.01
C ILE A 311 -6.70 18.40 31.22
N GLU A 312 -7.07 17.89 32.39
CA GLU A 312 -6.33 18.10 33.63
C GLU A 312 -5.39 16.91 33.85
N LEU A 313 -4.09 17.17 34.03
CA LEU A 313 -3.09 16.14 34.23
C LEU A 313 -2.38 16.32 35.56
N THR A 314 -2.14 15.22 36.28
CA THR A 314 -1.16 15.20 37.37
C THR A 314 0.25 15.39 36.83
N PRO A 315 1.23 15.80 37.66
CA PRO A 315 2.64 15.86 37.25
C PRO A 315 3.15 14.55 36.62
N GLU A 316 2.75 13.41 37.19
CA GLU A 316 3.14 12.07 36.73
C GLU A 316 2.53 11.77 35.35
N GLN A 317 1.23 12.07 35.17
CA GLN A 317 0.56 11.89 33.88
C GLN A 317 1.15 12.79 32.80
N ALA A 318 1.45 14.06 33.11
CA ALA A 318 2.06 14.99 32.16
C ALA A 318 3.44 14.50 31.67
N ALA A 319 4.27 13.97 32.58
CA ALA A 319 5.57 13.39 32.23
C ALA A 319 5.43 12.06 31.45
N ALA A 320 4.40 11.28 31.75
CA ALA A 320 4.13 10.00 31.10
C ALA A 320 3.38 10.11 29.77
N ALA A 321 2.81 11.26 29.42
CA ALA A 321 2.04 11.44 28.19
C ALA A 321 2.85 11.12 26.93
N ARG A 322 2.24 10.39 26.00
CA ARG A 322 2.89 9.96 24.74
C ARG A 322 2.06 10.26 23.51
N THR A 323 0.75 10.07 23.56
CA THR A 323 -0.06 10.13 22.33
C THR A 323 -1.40 10.81 22.56
N LEU A 324 -1.73 11.74 21.67
CA LEU A 324 -3.07 12.32 21.55
C LEU A 324 -3.95 11.35 20.76
N ARG A 325 -4.97 10.77 21.39
CA ARG A 325 -5.93 9.85 20.77
C ARG A 325 -7.24 10.59 20.49
N LEU A 326 -7.65 10.62 19.21
CA LEU A 326 -8.86 11.34 18.78
C LEU A 326 -9.87 10.46 18.04
N GLY A 327 -9.51 9.20 17.74
CA GLY A 327 -10.33 8.33 16.91
C GLY A 327 -10.50 8.87 15.48
N PRO A 328 -11.44 8.32 14.70
CA PRO A 328 -11.68 8.78 13.33
C PRO A 328 -12.25 10.20 13.27
N ILE A 329 -11.71 11.00 12.35
CA ILE A 329 -12.17 12.36 12.05
C ILE A 329 -12.47 12.42 10.54
N ASP A 330 -13.67 12.89 10.20
CA ASP A 330 -14.15 12.99 8.83
C ASP A 330 -13.33 14.03 8.05
N LYS A 331 -12.92 13.60 6.84
CA LYS A 331 -12.01 14.25 5.90
C LYS A 331 -10.65 14.61 6.45
N PHE A 332 -10.49 15.79 7.03
CA PHE A 332 -9.18 16.37 7.32
C PHE A 332 -9.15 17.01 8.69
N ASP A 333 -8.06 16.80 9.41
CA ASP A 333 -7.79 17.47 10.68
C ASP A 333 -6.35 17.98 10.79
N GLU A 334 -6.21 18.97 11.65
CA GLU A 334 -4.95 19.39 12.26
C GLU A 334 -5.17 19.54 13.75
N SER A 335 -4.26 18.96 14.53
CA SER A 335 -4.38 18.89 15.97
C SER A 335 -3.22 19.60 16.66
N TYR A 336 -3.56 20.31 17.73
CA TYR A 336 -2.65 21.15 18.49
C TYR A 336 -2.79 20.87 19.99
N VAL A 337 -1.66 20.82 20.69
CA VAL A 337 -1.57 20.74 22.15
C VAL A 337 -0.88 22.00 22.66
N ASN A 338 -1.57 22.78 23.49
CA ASN A 338 -1.08 24.06 24.02
C ASN A 338 -0.47 24.96 22.93
N GLY A 339 -1.12 25.01 21.76
CA GLY A 339 -0.68 25.78 20.59
C GLY A 339 0.39 25.14 19.71
N THR A 340 0.97 24.01 20.10
CA THR A 340 1.96 23.28 19.30
C THR A 340 1.27 22.28 18.39
N TYR A 341 1.61 22.29 17.10
CA TYR A 341 1.12 21.29 16.14
C TYR A 341 1.67 19.90 16.49
N VAL A 342 0.80 18.89 16.57
CA VAL A 342 1.19 17.50 16.88
C VAL A 342 0.88 16.51 15.76
N GLY A 343 0.03 16.87 14.80
CA GLY A 343 -0.27 16.02 13.65
C GLY A 343 -1.59 16.37 12.97
N GLY A 344 -1.90 15.66 11.89
CA GLY A 344 -3.13 15.85 11.13
C GLY A 344 -3.27 14.81 10.02
N GLY A 345 -4.47 14.27 9.81
CA GLY A 345 -4.74 13.28 8.78
C GLY A 345 -5.74 13.78 7.74
N SER A 346 -5.89 13.05 6.63
CA SER A 346 -6.79 13.40 5.52
C SER A 346 -7.69 12.23 5.08
N ILE A 347 -7.88 11.23 5.95
CA ILE A 347 -8.56 9.97 5.61
C ILE A 347 -9.65 9.70 6.65
N GLU A 348 -10.92 9.77 6.24
CA GLU A 348 -12.08 9.78 7.16
C GLU A 348 -12.14 8.58 8.12
N TRP A 349 -11.79 7.38 7.66
CA TRP A 349 -11.88 6.14 8.43
C TRP A 349 -10.63 5.83 9.27
N ALA A 350 -9.52 6.54 9.05
CA ALA A 350 -8.28 6.24 9.74
C ALA A 350 -8.32 6.72 11.21
N TRP A 351 -7.82 5.89 12.11
CA TRP A 351 -7.74 6.24 13.53
C TRP A 351 -6.68 7.31 13.77
N ARG A 352 -7.05 8.42 14.39
CA ARG A 352 -6.10 9.51 14.70
C ARG A 352 -5.41 9.27 16.05
N GLY A 353 -4.10 9.11 15.97
CA GLY A 353 -3.18 9.05 17.10
C GLY A 353 -1.93 9.84 16.78
N TYR A 354 -1.63 10.90 17.54
CA TYR A 354 -0.49 11.77 17.29
C TYR A 354 0.51 11.74 18.44
N ALA A 355 1.76 11.43 18.14
CA ALA A 355 2.83 11.50 19.12
C ALA A 355 2.95 12.93 19.66
N ILE A 356 2.93 13.08 20.98
CA ILE A 356 3.06 14.37 21.65
C ILE A 356 4.54 14.57 21.96
N PRO A 357 5.21 15.62 21.45
CA PRO A 357 6.60 15.89 21.81
C PRO A 357 6.74 16.09 23.33
N ALA A 358 7.87 15.66 23.88
CA ALA A 358 8.15 15.81 25.30
C ALA A 358 8.08 17.30 25.72
N GLY A 359 7.54 17.56 26.93
CA GLY A 359 7.41 18.90 27.48
C GLY A 359 6.29 19.76 26.89
N ARG A 360 5.42 19.21 26.04
CA ARG A 360 4.27 19.95 25.48
C ARG A 360 3.04 19.97 26.38
N LEU A 361 2.95 19.01 27.29
CA LEU A 361 1.95 18.96 28.35
C LEU A 361 2.61 19.30 29.69
N HIS A 362 1.84 19.89 30.59
CA HIS A 362 2.26 20.20 31.96
C HIS A 362 1.22 19.75 32.98
N ALA A 363 1.58 19.78 34.25
CA ALA A 363 0.63 19.53 35.33
C ALA A 363 -0.48 20.59 35.32
N GLY A 364 -1.70 20.17 35.69
CA GLY A 364 -2.91 20.99 35.64
C GLY A 364 -3.55 21.03 34.26
N ARG A 365 -4.17 22.17 33.96
CA ARG A 365 -4.99 22.39 32.76
C ARG A 365 -4.13 22.44 31.50
N ASN A 366 -4.45 21.62 30.51
CA ASN A 366 -3.90 21.70 29.16
C ASN A 366 -5.04 21.88 28.15
N VAL A 367 -4.75 22.47 26.99
CA VAL A 367 -5.69 22.71 25.90
C VAL A 367 -5.35 21.84 24.70
N VAL A 368 -6.38 21.21 24.14
CA VAL A 368 -6.32 20.55 22.83
C VAL A 368 -7.24 21.31 21.88
N ALA A 369 -6.70 21.70 20.73
CA ALA A 369 -7.45 22.35 19.66
C ALA A 369 -7.31 21.53 18.37
N ILE A 370 -8.40 21.40 17.62
CA ILE A 370 -8.45 20.70 16.35
C ILE A 370 -9.09 21.63 15.32
N ARG A 371 -8.47 21.80 14.16
CA ARG A 371 -9.09 22.40 12.99
C ARG A 371 -9.47 21.29 12.03
N VAL A 372 -10.75 21.19 11.70
CA VAL A 372 -11.29 20.21 10.77
C VAL A 372 -11.75 20.91 9.50
N LEU A 373 -11.32 20.42 8.33
CA LEU A 373 -11.83 20.86 7.03
C LEU A 373 -12.84 19.83 6.53
N GLY A 374 -14.13 20.15 6.68
CA GLY A 374 -15.22 19.32 6.17
C GLY A 374 -15.59 19.69 4.73
N GLY A 375 -16.55 18.98 4.14
CA GLY A 375 -17.18 19.39 2.88
C GLY A 375 -18.58 18.80 2.74
N ALA A 376 -18.98 18.39 1.53
CA ALA A 376 -20.37 18.02 1.25
C ALA A 376 -21.03 17.05 2.25
N ASN A 377 -20.32 16.05 2.78
CA ASN A 377 -20.86 15.09 3.76
C ASN A 377 -20.77 15.55 5.23
N GLY A 378 -20.26 16.75 5.49
CA GLY A 378 -19.97 17.28 6.81
C GLY A 378 -18.49 17.24 7.16
N GLY A 379 -18.23 17.07 8.45
CA GLY A 379 -16.92 16.99 9.07
C GLY A 379 -17.09 16.68 10.56
N GLY A 380 -15.96 16.54 11.27
CA GLY A 380 -15.94 16.33 12.72
C GLY A 380 -15.70 14.86 13.09
N PHE A 381 -16.08 14.46 14.30
CA PHE A 381 -15.80 13.13 14.82
C PHE A 381 -16.69 12.07 14.13
N ALA A 382 -16.10 11.19 13.31
CA ALA A 382 -16.85 10.33 12.40
C ALA A 382 -17.54 9.13 13.08
N SER A 383 -17.03 8.68 14.23
CA SER A 383 -17.60 7.56 14.99
C SER A 383 -17.29 7.69 16.49
N PRO A 384 -18.05 6.99 17.36
CA PRO A 384 -17.70 6.87 18.78
C PRO A 384 -16.30 6.26 18.94
N ALA A 385 -15.45 6.89 19.74
CA ALA A 385 -14.10 6.42 20.01
C ALA A 385 -13.64 6.90 21.39
N PRO A 386 -12.75 6.17 22.07
CA PRO A 386 -12.08 6.68 23.25
C PRO A 386 -11.12 7.82 22.84
N ARG A 387 -11.30 9.01 23.43
CA ARG A 387 -10.50 10.20 23.13
C ARG A 387 -9.83 10.74 24.38
N GLY A 388 -8.55 11.08 24.28
CA GLY A 388 -7.76 11.52 25.42
C GLY A 388 -6.26 11.56 25.16
N VAL A 389 -5.49 11.59 26.23
CA VAL A 389 -4.03 11.48 26.21
C VAL A 389 -3.64 10.10 26.73
N GLU A 390 -3.02 9.31 25.85
CA GLU A 390 -2.45 8.01 26.21
C GLU A 390 -1.04 8.19 26.80
N LEU A 391 -0.82 7.54 27.93
CA LEU A 391 0.42 7.53 28.69
C LEU A 391 1.36 6.42 28.23
N ALA A 392 2.60 6.43 28.70
CA ALA A 392 3.64 5.48 28.33
C ALA A 392 3.33 4.01 28.66
N ASP A 393 2.43 3.76 29.61
CA ASP A 393 1.96 2.44 30.02
C ASP A 393 0.70 1.99 29.26
N GLY A 394 0.20 2.80 28.32
CA GLY A 394 -1.03 2.56 27.56
C GLY A 394 -2.31 3.04 28.26
N THR A 395 -2.22 3.59 29.48
CA THR A 395 -3.38 4.17 30.16
C THR A 395 -3.87 5.40 29.40
N LEU A 396 -5.18 5.49 29.16
CA LEU A 396 -5.80 6.66 28.53
C LEU A 396 -6.42 7.59 29.58
N VAL A 397 -5.96 8.84 29.64
CA VAL A 397 -6.64 9.90 30.38
C VAL A 397 -7.67 10.57 29.46
N PRO A 398 -8.98 10.39 29.67
CA PRO A 398 -10.00 10.81 28.72
C PRO A 398 -10.24 12.33 28.73
N PHE A 399 -10.70 12.87 27.60
CA PHE A 399 -11.23 14.24 27.57
C PHE A 399 -12.57 14.33 28.33
N LYS A 400 -12.84 15.51 28.88
CA LYS A 400 -14.16 15.83 29.45
C LYS A 400 -14.98 16.56 28.39
N GLY A 401 -16.15 16.00 28.03
CA GLY A 401 -17.09 16.62 27.10
C GLY A 401 -18.02 17.64 27.78
N PRO A 402 -18.80 18.40 26.99
CA PRO A 402 -18.74 18.51 25.53
C PRO A 402 -17.57 19.38 25.05
N TRP A 403 -17.18 19.24 23.78
CA TRP A 403 -16.16 20.09 23.15
C TRP A 403 -16.74 21.48 22.85
N ARG A 404 -15.90 22.52 22.88
CA ARG A 404 -16.25 23.84 22.35
C ARG A 404 -16.04 23.86 20.84
N TYR A 405 -16.89 24.57 20.10
CA TYR A 405 -16.72 24.74 18.66
C TYR A 405 -16.88 26.18 18.19
N ALA A 406 -16.13 26.53 17.15
CA ALA A 406 -16.34 27.74 16.37
C ALA A 406 -16.37 27.41 14.88
N LYS A 407 -17.34 28.02 14.20
CA LYS A 407 -17.40 28.01 12.74
C LYS A 407 -16.32 28.93 12.18
N GLY A 408 -15.42 28.37 11.39
CA GLY A 408 -14.41 29.11 10.64
C GLY A 408 -14.92 29.51 9.26
N THR A 409 -14.03 29.46 8.29
CA THR A 409 -14.30 29.94 6.94
C THR A 409 -15.02 28.89 6.09
N PRO A 410 -16.10 29.27 5.36
CA PRO A 410 -16.67 28.41 4.32
C PRO A 410 -15.63 28.14 3.22
N LEU A 411 -15.28 26.87 3.02
CA LEU A 411 -14.25 26.45 2.06
C LEU A 411 -14.75 25.20 1.34
N LYS A 412 -15.19 25.38 0.10
CA LYS A 412 -15.67 24.30 -0.77
C LYS A 412 -14.57 23.82 -1.69
N ASP A 413 -14.58 22.53 -2.00
CA ASP A 413 -13.69 21.89 -2.98
C ASP A 413 -12.19 22.13 -2.72
N LYS A 414 -11.84 22.23 -1.43
CA LYS A 414 -10.46 22.36 -0.98
C LYS A 414 -9.93 21.03 -0.46
N TRP A 415 -8.66 20.77 -0.77
CA TRP A 415 -7.94 19.57 -0.36
C TRP A 415 -6.57 19.95 0.16
N ILE A 416 -6.18 19.31 1.27
CA ILE A 416 -4.85 19.45 1.86
C ILE A 416 -4.17 18.09 1.75
N ALA A 417 -3.01 18.07 1.10
CA ALA A 417 -2.25 16.84 0.93
C ALA A 417 -1.83 16.27 2.30
N PRO A 418 -2.04 14.97 2.56
CA PRO A 418 -1.60 14.31 3.80
C PRO A 418 -0.09 14.38 3.99
N PRO A 419 0.42 14.08 5.19
CA PRO A 419 1.85 13.87 5.38
C PRO A 419 2.30 12.69 4.51
N PRO A 420 3.47 12.77 3.86
CA PRO A 420 3.90 11.76 2.91
C PRO A 420 4.34 10.44 3.56
N TRP A 421 4.35 10.34 4.89
CA TRP A 421 4.63 9.10 5.65
C TRP A 421 3.37 8.39 6.15
N ASP A 422 2.19 8.99 5.99
CA ASP A 422 0.94 8.43 6.50
C ASP A 422 0.28 7.49 5.48
N THR A 423 0.04 6.26 5.91
CA THR A 423 -0.79 5.30 5.17
C THR A 423 -2.25 5.75 5.14
N PRO A 424 -2.97 5.58 4.02
CA PRO A 424 -2.61 4.80 2.84
C PRO A 424 -1.92 5.59 1.71
N ASN A 425 -1.63 6.89 1.91
CA ASN A 425 -1.10 7.79 0.88
C ASN A 425 0.43 7.99 0.98
N SER A 426 1.09 7.16 1.76
CA SER A 426 2.50 7.27 2.03
C SER A 426 3.36 7.09 0.77
N LEU A 427 4.58 7.60 0.83
CA LEU A 427 5.59 7.43 -0.21
C LEU A 427 6.67 6.48 0.31
N THR A 428 6.98 5.42 -0.43
CA THR A 428 8.05 4.45 -0.13
C THR A 428 7.90 3.60 1.14
N THR A 429 7.07 3.99 2.10
CA THR A 429 7.14 3.42 3.44
C THR A 429 6.71 1.95 3.54
N LEU A 430 5.86 1.47 2.62
CA LEU A 430 5.47 0.06 2.56
C LEU A 430 6.52 -0.77 1.82
N TYR A 431 7.19 -0.22 0.80
CA TYR A 431 8.38 -0.85 0.24
C TYR A 431 9.42 -1.09 1.35
N ASN A 432 9.68 -0.08 2.17
CA ASN A 432 10.66 -0.14 3.25
C ASN A 432 10.35 -1.22 4.30
N GLY A 433 9.08 -1.41 4.66
CA GLY A 433 8.67 -2.32 5.72
C GLY A 433 8.17 -3.69 5.25
N MET A 434 7.73 -3.81 3.99
CA MET A 434 7.02 -5.00 3.50
C MET A 434 7.64 -5.60 2.22
N ILE A 435 8.63 -4.96 1.57
CA ILE A 435 9.32 -5.54 0.40
C ILE A 435 10.83 -5.66 0.64
N ALA A 436 11.46 -4.55 1.03
CA ALA A 436 12.89 -4.47 1.28
C ALA A 436 13.43 -5.50 2.30
N PRO A 437 12.71 -5.86 3.38
CA PRO A 437 13.20 -6.82 4.38
C PRO A 437 13.58 -8.20 3.85
N PHE A 438 12.98 -8.62 2.74
CA PHE A 438 13.31 -9.89 2.10
C PHE A 438 13.79 -9.72 0.66
N ALA A 439 14.27 -8.53 0.30
CA ALA A 439 14.90 -8.27 -0.98
C ALA A 439 16.06 -9.26 -1.22
N GLY A 440 16.11 -9.81 -2.43
CA GLY A 440 17.04 -10.87 -2.81
C GLY A 440 16.56 -12.30 -2.53
N TYR A 441 15.34 -12.50 -1.98
CA TYR A 441 14.70 -13.81 -1.98
C TYR A 441 14.47 -14.27 -3.43
N GLY A 442 14.74 -15.54 -3.72
CA GLY A 442 14.54 -16.06 -5.06
C GLY A 442 13.05 -16.13 -5.43
N LEU A 443 12.66 -15.57 -6.58
CA LEU A 443 11.28 -15.56 -7.05
C LEU A 443 11.16 -16.12 -8.47
N LYS A 444 10.14 -16.95 -8.72
CA LYS A 444 9.73 -17.39 -10.07
C LYS A 444 8.98 -16.30 -10.81
N LEU A 445 8.11 -15.55 -10.13
CA LEU A 445 7.30 -14.44 -10.67
C LEU A 445 6.79 -13.53 -9.55
N ALA A 446 6.31 -12.34 -9.94
CA ALA A 446 5.53 -11.45 -9.09
C ALA A 446 4.13 -11.18 -9.70
N ALA A 447 3.12 -11.06 -8.85
CA ALA A 447 1.76 -10.68 -9.21
C ALA A 447 1.33 -9.42 -8.43
N TRP A 448 0.70 -8.48 -9.13
CA TRP A 448 0.31 -7.17 -8.63
C TRP A 448 -1.17 -6.93 -8.88
N TYR A 449 -1.94 -6.69 -7.81
CA TYR A 449 -3.35 -6.33 -7.90
C TYR A 449 -3.63 -5.08 -7.06
N GLN A 450 -3.55 -3.95 -7.75
CA GLN A 450 -3.77 -2.63 -7.19
C GLN A 450 -4.15 -1.67 -8.32
N GLY A 451 -4.86 -0.61 -7.94
CA GLY A 451 -5.10 0.54 -8.80
C GLY A 451 -6.26 1.38 -8.30
N GLU A 452 -7.17 0.80 -7.52
CA GLU A 452 -8.40 1.43 -7.06
C GLU A 452 -8.12 2.75 -6.33
N SER A 453 -7.09 2.80 -5.47
CA SER A 453 -6.68 4.01 -4.75
C SER A 453 -5.94 5.04 -5.61
N ASN A 454 -5.62 4.72 -6.86
CA ASN A 454 -5.01 5.59 -7.87
C ASN A 454 -5.93 5.79 -9.10
N ALA A 455 -7.22 5.43 -9.02
CA ALA A 455 -8.11 5.42 -10.17
C ALA A 455 -8.27 6.80 -10.82
N ALA A 456 -8.17 7.88 -10.06
CA ALA A 456 -8.22 9.24 -10.58
C ALA A 456 -6.89 9.74 -11.17
N GLU A 457 -5.80 8.99 -11.02
CA GLU A 457 -4.43 9.40 -11.33
C GLU A 457 -3.76 8.53 -12.41
N ALA A 458 -4.55 8.02 -13.37
CA ALA A 458 -4.06 7.18 -14.47
C ALA A 458 -2.83 7.76 -15.20
N GLY A 459 -2.75 9.09 -15.35
CA GLY A 459 -1.58 9.76 -15.93
C GLY A 459 -0.29 9.58 -15.12
N ALA A 460 -0.35 9.61 -13.79
CA ALA A 460 0.78 9.28 -12.93
C ALA A 460 1.03 7.76 -12.94
N TYR A 461 -0.02 6.95 -12.94
CA TYR A 461 0.06 5.50 -12.92
C TYR A 461 0.82 4.92 -14.13
N ARG A 462 0.66 5.51 -15.32
CA ARG A 462 1.44 5.17 -16.54
C ARG A 462 2.95 5.25 -16.33
N ARG A 463 3.42 6.11 -15.40
CA ARG A 463 4.84 6.21 -15.03
C ARG A 463 5.20 5.30 -13.86
N LEU A 464 4.32 5.20 -12.87
CA LEU A 464 4.58 4.51 -11.61
C LEU A 464 4.56 2.98 -11.73
N LEU A 465 3.67 2.40 -12.55
CA LEU A 465 3.60 0.94 -12.69
C LEU A 465 4.86 0.34 -13.34
N PRO A 466 5.36 0.85 -14.49
CA PRO A 466 6.64 0.39 -15.03
C PRO A 466 7.81 0.60 -14.06
N LEU A 467 7.79 1.71 -13.30
CA LEU A 467 8.81 2.01 -12.30
C LEU A 467 8.79 0.98 -11.16
N LEU A 468 7.62 0.59 -10.64
CA LEU A 468 7.46 -0.46 -9.63
C LEU A 468 7.99 -1.81 -10.13
N MET A 469 7.62 -2.19 -11.35
CA MET A 469 8.07 -3.45 -11.95
C MET A 469 9.59 -3.52 -12.05
N ALA A 470 10.22 -2.44 -12.54
CA ALA A 470 11.68 -2.34 -12.63
C ALA A 470 12.36 -2.27 -11.24
N ASP A 471 11.73 -1.59 -10.29
CA ASP A 471 12.22 -1.46 -8.92
C ASP A 471 12.28 -2.81 -8.20
N TRP A 472 11.20 -3.58 -8.26
CA TRP A 472 11.14 -4.91 -7.65
C TRP A 472 12.08 -5.90 -8.34
N ARG A 473 12.18 -5.88 -9.68
CA ARG A 473 13.18 -6.68 -10.41
C ARG A 473 14.60 -6.42 -9.93
N ARG A 474 14.93 -5.17 -9.62
CA ARG A 474 16.23 -4.80 -9.03
C ARG A 474 16.35 -5.28 -7.59
N ALA A 475 15.32 -5.08 -6.76
CA ALA A 475 15.32 -5.51 -5.36
C ALA A 475 15.52 -7.03 -5.20
N PHE A 476 15.02 -7.83 -6.14
CA PHE A 476 15.14 -9.29 -6.13
C PHE A 476 16.25 -9.84 -7.03
N ASP A 477 17.16 -9.00 -7.53
CA ASP A 477 18.24 -9.37 -8.45
C ASP A 477 17.75 -10.23 -9.65
N ALA A 478 16.57 -9.89 -10.18
CA ALA A 478 15.86 -10.66 -11.19
C ALA A 478 15.40 -9.75 -12.36
N PRO A 479 16.30 -9.34 -13.27
CA PRO A 479 16.01 -8.35 -14.32
C PRO A 479 14.94 -8.79 -15.33
N LYS A 480 14.67 -10.10 -15.44
CA LYS A 480 13.61 -10.69 -16.28
C LYS A 480 12.54 -11.39 -15.44
N LEU A 481 12.31 -10.97 -14.19
CA LEU A 481 11.24 -11.54 -13.36
C LEU A 481 9.90 -11.35 -14.10
N PRO A 482 9.16 -12.45 -14.39
CA PRO A 482 7.81 -12.34 -14.90
C PRO A 482 6.94 -11.53 -13.95
N PHE A 483 6.24 -10.53 -14.47
CA PHE A 483 5.48 -9.58 -13.66
C PHE A 483 4.05 -9.46 -14.16
N PHE A 484 3.10 -9.95 -13.37
CA PHE A 484 1.71 -10.01 -13.79
C PHE A 484 0.87 -8.96 -13.09
N VAL A 485 0.08 -8.21 -13.86
CA VAL A 485 -0.81 -7.18 -13.37
C VAL A 485 -2.24 -7.66 -13.55
N VAL A 486 -3.02 -7.61 -12.48
CA VAL A 486 -4.47 -7.80 -12.56
C VAL A 486 -5.10 -6.46 -12.92
N GLN A 487 -5.76 -6.41 -14.07
CA GLN A 487 -6.49 -5.22 -14.49
C GLN A 487 -7.66 -4.97 -13.54
N LEU A 488 -8.02 -3.72 -13.28
CA LEU A 488 -9.20 -3.41 -12.47
C LEU A 488 -10.47 -4.02 -13.07
N THR A 489 -11.34 -4.52 -12.20
CA THR A 489 -12.65 -5.02 -12.61
C THR A 489 -13.67 -3.88 -12.77
N SER A 490 -14.86 -4.17 -13.28
CA SER A 490 -16.02 -3.29 -13.28
C SER A 490 -16.46 -2.90 -11.86
N TYR A 491 -16.45 -1.60 -11.54
CA TYR A 491 -17.00 -1.05 -10.30
C TYR A 491 -17.56 0.34 -10.55
N GLY A 492 -18.75 0.64 -10.03
CA GLY A 492 -19.38 1.95 -10.15
C GLY A 492 -20.62 1.96 -11.05
N LYS A 493 -20.90 3.12 -11.64
CA LYS A 493 -22.15 3.36 -12.37
C LYS A 493 -22.02 2.96 -13.85
N PRO A 494 -22.93 2.10 -14.37
CA PRO A 494 -23.01 1.87 -15.80
C PRO A 494 -23.40 3.15 -16.55
N MET A 495 -22.79 3.38 -17.70
CA MET A 495 -23.04 4.54 -18.53
C MET A 495 -24.06 4.21 -19.64
N THR A 496 -25.06 5.08 -19.82
CA THR A 496 -26.06 4.96 -20.90
C THR A 496 -25.66 5.74 -22.16
N THR A 497 -24.65 6.59 -22.07
CA THR A 497 -24.04 7.34 -23.18
C THR A 497 -22.51 7.37 -23.00
N PRO A 498 -21.72 7.43 -24.08
CA PRO A 498 -20.27 7.57 -23.98
C PRO A 498 -19.85 8.76 -23.11
N GLY A 499 -18.78 8.61 -22.34
CA GLY A 499 -18.32 9.65 -21.43
C GLY A 499 -16.89 9.43 -20.95
N GLN A 500 -16.42 10.31 -20.07
CA GLN A 500 -15.14 10.15 -19.41
C GLN A 500 -15.26 9.12 -18.28
N SER A 501 -14.19 8.35 -18.05
CA SER A 501 -14.11 7.38 -16.97
C SER A 501 -12.66 7.30 -16.51
N SER A 502 -12.40 7.75 -15.28
CA SER A 502 -11.08 7.64 -14.65
C SER A 502 -10.70 6.16 -14.44
N TRP A 503 -11.69 5.32 -14.16
CA TRP A 503 -11.52 3.88 -14.01
C TRP A 503 -11.10 3.19 -15.32
N ALA A 504 -11.68 3.59 -16.46
CA ALA A 504 -11.26 3.09 -17.77
C ALA A 504 -9.86 3.61 -18.16
N GLU A 505 -9.56 4.88 -17.87
CA GLU A 505 -8.21 5.44 -18.05
C GLU A 505 -7.15 4.68 -17.27
N LEU A 506 -7.45 4.26 -16.03
CA LEU A 506 -6.53 3.48 -15.24
C LEU A 506 -6.35 2.06 -15.79
N ARG A 507 -7.43 1.39 -16.25
CA ARG A 507 -7.33 0.09 -16.94
C ARG A 507 -6.46 0.17 -18.19
N GLN A 508 -6.56 1.27 -18.93
CA GLN A 508 -5.70 1.56 -20.07
C GLN A 508 -4.24 1.74 -19.64
N ALA A 509 -3.97 2.48 -18.55
CA ALA A 509 -2.62 2.64 -18.02
C ALA A 509 -1.98 1.30 -17.61
N GLN A 510 -2.76 0.39 -16.99
CA GLN A 510 -2.31 -0.97 -16.67
C GLN A 510 -1.98 -1.77 -17.94
N ALA A 511 -2.83 -1.70 -18.96
CA ALA A 511 -2.61 -2.39 -20.22
C ALA A 511 -1.38 -1.87 -20.99
N GLU A 512 -1.18 -0.55 -21.03
CA GLU A 512 -0.01 0.07 -21.66
C GLU A 512 1.31 -0.32 -20.99
N ALA A 513 1.34 -0.29 -19.65
CA ALA A 513 2.52 -0.69 -18.89
C ALA A 513 2.92 -2.14 -19.16
N VAL A 514 1.94 -3.05 -19.19
CA VAL A 514 2.20 -4.47 -19.53
C VAL A 514 2.60 -4.64 -20.99
N ALA A 515 1.94 -3.96 -21.93
CA ALA A 515 2.23 -4.10 -23.35
C ALA A 515 3.65 -3.63 -23.72
N ALA A 516 4.23 -2.71 -22.94
CA ALA A 516 5.59 -2.22 -23.10
C ALA A 516 6.68 -3.18 -22.57
N ASP A 517 6.30 -4.28 -21.93
CA ASP A 517 7.22 -5.19 -21.23
C ASP A 517 6.99 -6.65 -21.65
N ALA A 518 8.00 -7.26 -22.28
CA ALA A 518 7.90 -8.61 -22.84
C ALA A 518 7.77 -9.72 -21.78
N ASP A 519 8.24 -9.47 -20.56
CA ASP A 519 8.17 -10.38 -19.42
C ASP A 519 6.94 -10.08 -18.53
N ALA A 520 6.08 -9.16 -18.94
CA ALA A 520 4.85 -8.83 -18.23
C ALA A 520 3.60 -9.48 -18.82
N GLY A 521 2.56 -9.57 -17.99
CA GLY A 521 1.28 -10.18 -18.34
C GLY A 521 0.10 -9.45 -17.71
N LEU A 522 -1.02 -9.34 -18.43
CA LEU A 522 -2.23 -8.66 -17.96
C LEU A 522 -3.36 -9.67 -17.79
N ALA A 523 -3.83 -9.85 -16.55
CA ALA A 523 -5.05 -10.61 -16.28
C ALA A 523 -6.24 -9.65 -16.37
N VAL A 524 -6.98 -9.72 -17.48
CA VAL A 524 -8.23 -8.96 -17.68
C VAL A 524 -9.30 -9.52 -16.75
N THR A 525 -10.06 -8.66 -16.07
CA THR A 525 -11.10 -9.05 -15.08
C THR A 525 -12.43 -8.35 -15.30
N ILE A 526 -12.64 -7.72 -16.46
CA ILE A 526 -13.78 -6.82 -16.70
C ILE A 526 -15.16 -7.50 -16.57
N ASP A 527 -15.20 -8.81 -16.71
CA ASP A 527 -16.37 -9.69 -16.68
C ASP A 527 -16.65 -10.33 -15.31
N VAL A 528 -15.77 -10.16 -14.31
CA VAL A 528 -15.94 -10.78 -12.99
C VAL A 528 -16.29 -9.75 -11.91
N GLY A 529 -17.11 -10.13 -10.94
CA GLY A 529 -17.48 -9.25 -9.82
C GLY A 529 -18.87 -8.65 -9.89
N ASP A 530 -19.09 -7.62 -9.09
CA ASP A 530 -20.35 -6.87 -8.99
C ASP A 530 -20.03 -5.38 -9.04
N ARG A 531 -20.73 -4.62 -9.89
CA ARG A 531 -20.54 -3.17 -10.01
C ARG A 531 -20.79 -2.40 -8.71
N PHE A 532 -21.48 -2.99 -7.74
CA PHE A 532 -21.75 -2.39 -6.44
C PHE A 532 -20.67 -2.71 -5.39
N ASP A 533 -19.79 -3.67 -5.67
CA ASP A 533 -18.72 -4.08 -4.76
C ASP A 533 -17.36 -3.96 -5.44
N ILE A 534 -16.54 -3.05 -4.93
CA ILE A 534 -15.18 -2.82 -5.42
C ILE A 534 -14.28 -4.06 -5.23
N HIS A 535 -14.69 -5.02 -4.38
CA HIS A 535 -13.97 -6.25 -4.06
C HIS A 535 -14.65 -7.49 -4.68
N PRO A 536 -14.42 -7.81 -5.96
CA PRO A 536 -15.04 -8.97 -6.61
C PRO A 536 -14.72 -10.27 -5.87
N THR A 537 -15.75 -10.98 -5.38
CA THR A 537 -15.58 -12.23 -4.61
C THR A 537 -15.13 -13.42 -5.48
N GLN A 538 -15.28 -13.33 -6.81
CA GLN A 538 -14.96 -14.37 -7.81
C GLN A 538 -13.44 -14.50 -8.06
N LYS A 539 -12.65 -14.61 -6.99
CA LYS A 539 -11.17 -14.60 -7.02
C LYS A 539 -10.55 -15.82 -7.69
N THR A 540 -11.29 -16.93 -7.80
CA THR A 540 -10.84 -18.14 -8.49
C THR A 540 -10.51 -17.85 -9.96
N LEU A 541 -11.39 -17.15 -10.67
CA LEU A 541 -11.18 -16.79 -12.07
C LEU A 541 -9.96 -15.86 -12.25
N VAL A 542 -9.75 -14.93 -11.31
CA VAL A 542 -8.58 -14.04 -11.32
C VAL A 542 -7.29 -14.86 -11.15
N GLY A 543 -7.23 -15.76 -10.17
CA GLY A 543 -6.07 -16.62 -9.95
C GLY A 543 -5.79 -17.57 -11.11
N GLU A 544 -6.82 -18.15 -11.73
CA GLU A 544 -6.69 -19.02 -12.90
C GLU A 544 -6.17 -18.27 -14.14
N ARG A 545 -6.58 -17.01 -14.34
CA ARG A 545 -6.03 -16.15 -15.39
C ARG A 545 -4.56 -15.82 -15.17
N LEU A 546 -4.14 -15.58 -13.91
CA LEU A 546 -2.73 -15.43 -13.58
C LEU A 546 -1.94 -16.73 -13.79
N ALA A 547 -2.51 -17.90 -13.47
CA ALA A 547 -1.89 -19.19 -13.75
C ALA A 547 -1.71 -19.44 -15.25
N ARG A 548 -2.66 -19.00 -16.09
CA ARG A 548 -2.55 -19.03 -17.55
C ARG A 548 -1.38 -18.17 -18.06
N LEU A 549 -1.25 -16.95 -17.54
CA LEU A 549 -0.10 -16.08 -17.83
C LEU A 549 1.21 -16.73 -17.41
N ALA A 550 1.26 -17.31 -16.20
CA ALA A 550 2.44 -18.00 -15.69
C ALA A 550 2.84 -19.17 -16.60
N SER A 551 1.89 -20.01 -17.00
CA SER A 551 2.12 -21.16 -17.89
C SER A 551 2.87 -20.76 -19.15
N VAL A 552 2.48 -19.66 -19.79
CA VAL A 552 3.10 -19.18 -21.03
C VAL A 552 4.40 -18.41 -20.76
N ILE A 553 4.38 -17.43 -19.87
CA ILE A 553 5.49 -16.47 -19.69
C ILE A 553 6.57 -17.04 -18.77
N ALA A 554 6.19 -17.61 -17.62
CA ALA A 554 7.13 -18.09 -16.61
C ALA A 554 7.58 -19.55 -16.85
N TYR A 555 6.74 -20.36 -17.49
CA TYR A 555 7.05 -21.78 -17.79
C TYR A 555 7.29 -22.06 -19.28
N GLY A 556 7.09 -21.08 -20.17
CA GLY A 556 7.41 -21.23 -21.60
C GLY A 556 6.51 -22.22 -22.34
N LYS A 557 5.32 -22.54 -21.81
CA LYS A 557 4.39 -23.47 -22.44
C LYS A 557 3.68 -22.81 -23.63
N PRO A 558 3.31 -23.58 -24.67
CA PRO A 558 2.54 -23.05 -25.79
C PRO A 558 1.15 -22.59 -25.32
N GLY A 559 0.66 -21.49 -25.88
CA GLY A 559 -0.65 -20.92 -25.57
C GLY A 559 -0.71 -19.42 -25.79
N THR A 560 -1.87 -18.81 -25.54
CA THR A 560 -2.01 -17.36 -25.54
C THR A 560 -1.80 -16.80 -24.13
N ARG A 561 -1.10 -15.67 -24.04
CA ARG A 561 -0.76 -15.05 -22.75
C ARG A 561 -2.03 -14.60 -22.02
N SER A 562 -2.88 -13.84 -22.70
CA SER A 562 -4.13 -13.31 -22.16
C SER A 562 -5.30 -13.65 -23.10
N GLY A 563 -6.47 -13.05 -22.82
CA GLY A 563 -7.59 -12.99 -23.75
C GLY A 563 -7.33 -12.02 -24.91
N PRO A 564 -8.35 -11.74 -25.75
CA PRO A 564 -8.20 -10.84 -26.88
C PRO A 564 -7.73 -9.44 -26.51
N GLU A 565 -6.70 -8.95 -27.20
CA GLU A 565 -6.18 -7.60 -27.04
C GLU A 565 -6.20 -6.87 -28.38
N ALA A 566 -6.84 -5.70 -28.44
CA ALA A 566 -6.83 -4.88 -29.64
C ALA A 566 -5.42 -4.34 -29.90
N VAL A 567 -4.98 -4.39 -31.15
CA VAL A 567 -3.62 -3.99 -31.55
C VAL A 567 -3.61 -2.98 -32.69
N ASP A 568 -4.71 -2.84 -33.42
CA ASP A 568 -4.79 -1.90 -34.54
C ASP A 568 -6.22 -1.51 -34.88
N VAL A 569 -6.40 -0.31 -35.43
CA VAL A 569 -7.68 0.17 -35.96
C VAL A 569 -7.44 0.84 -37.31
N THR A 570 -8.00 0.27 -38.37
CA THR A 570 -7.78 0.73 -39.75
C THR A 570 -9.09 1.10 -40.44
N ARG A 571 -9.03 2.05 -41.37
CA ARG A 571 -10.15 2.39 -42.25
C ARG A 571 -10.30 1.37 -43.39
N ALA A 572 -11.53 0.95 -43.66
CA ALA A 572 -11.87 0.07 -44.78
C ALA A 572 -13.17 0.56 -45.44
N GLY A 573 -13.06 1.42 -46.46
CA GLY A 573 -14.24 2.02 -47.10
C GLY A 573 -15.05 2.86 -46.11
N ALA A 574 -16.32 2.52 -45.89
CA ALA A 574 -17.18 3.18 -44.90
C ALA A 574 -17.00 2.65 -43.47
N ASP A 575 -16.20 1.60 -43.28
CA ASP A 575 -16.10 0.86 -42.03
C ASP A 575 -14.77 1.14 -41.31
N LEU A 576 -14.74 0.88 -40.00
CA LEU A 576 -13.51 0.73 -39.25
C LEU A 576 -13.32 -0.74 -38.87
N VAL A 577 -12.08 -1.22 -38.91
CA VAL A 577 -11.74 -2.60 -38.56
C VAL A 577 -10.76 -2.58 -37.40
N VAL A 578 -11.15 -3.20 -36.28
CA VAL A 578 -10.31 -3.40 -35.10
C VAL A 578 -9.70 -4.79 -35.19
N ARG A 579 -8.37 -4.89 -35.18
CA ARG A 579 -7.66 -6.17 -35.18
C ARG A 579 -7.22 -6.54 -33.77
N TYR A 580 -7.39 -7.80 -33.42
CA TYR A 580 -7.01 -8.37 -32.13
C TYR A 580 -5.83 -9.34 -32.26
N ARG A 581 -5.03 -9.46 -31.20
CA ARG A 581 -4.16 -10.60 -30.94
C ARG A 581 -4.73 -11.45 -29.79
N ASN A 582 -4.16 -12.62 -29.56
CA ASN A 582 -4.54 -13.52 -28.45
C ASN A 582 -6.02 -14.00 -28.48
N ALA A 583 -6.69 -13.93 -29.64
CA ALA A 583 -8.08 -14.37 -29.79
C ALA A 583 -8.14 -15.88 -30.09
N LEU A 584 -8.05 -16.72 -29.05
CA LEU A 584 -7.94 -18.17 -29.24
C LEU A 584 -9.22 -18.74 -29.86
N GLY A 585 -9.09 -19.29 -31.07
CA GLY A 585 -10.23 -19.81 -31.85
C GLY A 585 -11.09 -18.74 -32.53
N GLY A 586 -10.66 -17.47 -32.49
CA GLY A 586 -11.39 -16.31 -33.02
C GLY A 586 -12.31 -15.65 -31.99
N LEU A 587 -12.79 -14.46 -32.33
CA LEU A 587 -13.71 -13.65 -31.53
C LEU A 587 -15.15 -14.11 -31.70
N GLN A 588 -15.92 -14.01 -30.62
CA GLN A 588 -17.34 -14.29 -30.58
C GLN A 588 -18.07 -13.31 -29.64
N SER A 589 -19.35 -13.09 -29.90
CA SER A 589 -20.22 -12.32 -29.02
C SER A 589 -21.24 -13.23 -28.33
N TYR A 590 -21.41 -13.06 -27.02
CA TYR A 590 -22.46 -13.74 -26.27
C TYR A 590 -23.77 -12.95 -26.26
N SER A 591 -24.89 -13.68 -26.19
CA SER A 591 -26.24 -13.13 -26.05
C SER A 591 -26.65 -12.11 -27.14
N GLY A 592 -25.96 -12.12 -28.28
CA GLY A 592 -26.25 -11.26 -29.43
C GLY A 592 -25.25 -11.48 -30.57
N ALA A 593 -25.66 -11.15 -31.80
CA ALA A 593 -24.79 -11.23 -32.99
C ALA A 593 -23.81 -10.05 -33.13
N GLN A 594 -24.00 -9.02 -32.31
CA GLN A 594 -23.18 -7.82 -32.27
C GLN A 594 -22.44 -7.74 -30.92
N ALA A 595 -21.20 -7.28 -30.96
CA ALA A 595 -20.48 -6.91 -29.76
C ALA A 595 -20.96 -5.52 -29.27
N ILE A 596 -21.09 -5.36 -27.95
CA ILE A 596 -21.51 -4.10 -27.31
C ILE A 596 -20.32 -3.36 -26.70
N GLY A 597 -20.46 -2.05 -26.48
CA GLY A 597 -19.46 -1.25 -25.76
C GLY A 597 -18.34 -0.67 -26.63
N PHE A 598 -18.47 -0.71 -27.96
CA PHE A 598 -17.58 0.01 -28.88
C PHE A 598 -18.02 1.45 -29.07
N GLU A 599 -17.07 2.37 -29.11
CA GLU A 599 -17.27 3.80 -29.32
C GLU A 599 -16.34 4.33 -30.40
N THR A 600 -16.86 5.19 -31.27
CA THR A 600 -16.06 5.99 -32.21
C THR A 600 -16.03 7.43 -31.72
N CYS A 601 -14.87 8.07 -31.70
CA CYS A 601 -14.74 9.44 -31.23
C CYS A 601 -14.20 10.38 -32.31
N ALA A 602 -14.86 11.52 -32.46
CA ALA A 602 -14.42 12.67 -33.24
C ALA A 602 -14.09 13.82 -32.28
N GLY A 603 -12.79 14.04 -32.03
CA GLY A 603 -12.34 14.86 -30.92
C GLY A 603 -12.79 14.27 -29.57
N GLU A 604 -13.40 15.11 -28.73
CA GLU A 604 -13.94 14.69 -27.42
C GLU A 604 -15.34 14.08 -27.49
N THR A 605 -16.02 14.18 -28.62
CA THR A 605 -17.35 13.60 -28.80
C THR A 605 -17.24 12.15 -29.23
N CYS A 606 -17.73 11.24 -28.39
CA CYS A 606 -17.82 9.82 -28.68
C CYS A 606 -19.27 9.37 -28.91
N SER A 607 -19.47 8.34 -29.72
CA SER A 607 -20.78 7.72 -29.95
C SER A 607 -20.61 6.21 -30.01
N TYR A 608 -21.59 5.46 -29.46
CA TYR A 608 -21.59 4.01 -29.59
C TYR A 608 -21.66 3.60 -31.06
N ALA A 609 -20.96 2.53 -31.39
CA ALA A 609 -20.89 1.96 -32.72
C ALA A 609 -21.36 0.51 -32.70
N THR A 610 -22.09 0.11 -33.73
CA THR A 610 -22.36 -1.31 -34.00
C THR A 610 -21.05 -2.02 -34.28
N ALA A 611 -20.87 -3.20 -33.68
CA ALA A 611 -19.65 -3.96 -33.80
C ALA A 611 -19.94 -5.43 -34.10
N VAL A 612 -19.25 -6.01 -35.08
CA VAL A 612 -19.49 -7.37 -35.57
C VAL A 612 -18.18 -8.17 -35.56
N PRO A 613 -18.06 -9.19 -34.70
CA PRO A 613 -16.90 -10.09 -34.69
C PRO A 613 -16.78 -10.90 -35.99
N ARG A 614 -15.56 -10.98 -36.53
CA ARG A 614 -15.17 -11.69 -37.75
C ARG A 614 -13.75 -12.23 -37.60
N GLY A 615 -13.61 -13.51 -37.23
CA GLY A 615 -12.30 -14.13 -37.01
C GLY A 615 -11.56 -13.41 -35.88
N GLU A 616 -10.37 -12.86 -36.16
CA GLU A 616 -9.58 -12.07 -35.19
C GLU A 616 -9.83 -10.55 -35.30
N THR A 617 -10.91 -10.15 -35.97
CA THR A 617 -11.26 -8.74 -36.18
C THR A 617 -12.66 -8.43 -35.68
N VAL A 618 -12.89 -7.17 -35.35
CA VAL A 618 -14.23 -6.60 -35.18
C VAL A 618 -14.41 -5.52 -36.23
N VAL A 619 -15.44 -5.67 -37.05
CA VAL A 619 -15.83 -4.65 -38.02
C VAL A 619 -16.85 -3.73 -37.37
N LEU A 620 -16.65 -2.42 -37.52
CA LEU A 620 -17.58 -1.37 -37.12
C LEU A 620 -18.22 -0.77 -38.38
N PRO A 621 -19.40 -1.27 -38.82
CA PRO A 621 -19.99 -0.86 -40.09
C PRO A 621 -20.40 0.61 -40.09
N GLY A 622 -20.06 1.36 -41.13
CA GLY A 622 -20.40 2.79 -41.27
C GLY A 622 -19.71 3.70 -40.25
N ALA A 623 -18.75 3.19 -39.49
CA ALA A 623 -18.07 3.92 -38.42
C ALA A 623 -17.01 4.91 -38.93
N ASN A 624 -16.56 4.78 -40.18
CA ASN A 624 -15.55 5.65 -40.80
C ASN A 624 -16.16 7.00 -41.21
N ARG A 625 -16.62 7.77 -40.23
CA ARG A 625 -17.23 9.09 -40.43
C ARG A 625 -16.18 10.19 -40.37
N PRO A 626 -16.41 11.36 -41.04
CA PRO A 626 -15.51 12.50 -40.95
C PRO A 626 -15.18 12.88 -39.51
N GLY A 627 -13.90 13.16 -39.25
CA GLY A 627 -13.41 13.58 -37.94
C GLY A 627 -13.20 12.45 -36.92
N VAL A 628 -13.61 11.21 -37.19
CA VAL A 628 -13.33 10.08 -36.28
C VAL A 628 -11.82 9.78 -36.27
N THR A 629 -11.19 9.90 -35.11
CA THR A 629 -9.74 9.74 -34.91
C THR A 629 -9.36 8.61 -33.96
N ARG A 630 -10.29 8.09 -33.17
CA ARG A 630 -10.02 6.99 -32.21
C ARG A 630 -11.24 6.08 -32.04
N VAL A 631 -10.97 4.83 -31.70
CA VAL A 631 -11.97 3.85 -31.25
C VAL A 631 -11.66 3.47 -29.81
N ARG A 632 -12.71 3.31 -29.00
CA ARG A 632 -12.63 2.82 -27.63
C ARG A 632 -13.53 1.60 -27.45
N TYR A 633 -13.18 0.76 -26.50
CA TYR A 633 -13.98 -0.41 -26.11
C TYR A 633 -14.06 -0.50 -24.58
N ALA A 634 -15.28 -0.76 -24.07
CA ALA A 634 -15.56 -0.93 -22.64
C ALA A 634 -15.10 0.27 -21.78
N TRP A 635 -15.32 1.49 -22.29
CA TRP A 635 -14.84 2.75 -21.74
C TRP A 635 -15.82 3.40 -20.75
N ALA A 636 -16.11 2.72 -19.64
CA ALA A 636 -16.95 3.20 -18.55
C ALA A 636 -16.54 2.53 -17.24
N ASP A 637 -16.92 3.04 -16.06
CA ASP A 637 -16.48 2.46 -14.77
C ASP A 637 -16.89 0.99 -14.60
N ALA A 638 -18.14 0.67 -14.96
CA ALA A 638 -18.69 -0.68 -14.98
C ALA A 638 -19.44 -0.96 -16.30
N PRO A 639 -18.72 -1.26 -17.40
CA PRO A 639 -19.32 -1.51 -18.70
C PRO A 639 -19.91 -2.93 -18.74
N PHE A 640 -21.01 -3.09 -19.48
CA PHE A 640 -21.43 -4.43 -19.90
C PHE A 640 -20.66 -4.82 -21.16
N VAL A 641 -20.11 -6.03 -21.16
CA VAL A 641 -19.33 -6.57 -22.27
C VAL A 641 -19.87 -7.94 -22.67
N ASN A 642 -19.78 -8.25 -23.95
CA ASN A 642 -20.14 -9.57 -24.48
C ASN A 642 -19.15 -10.10 -25.51
N LEU A 643 -17.96 -9.49 -25.68
CA LEU A 643 -16.95 -9.90 -26.65
C LEU A 643 -15.89 -10.76 -25.97
N PHE A 644 -15.77 -12.00 -26.43
CA PHE A 644 -14.87 -13.01 -25.89
C PHE A 644 -14.14 -13.74 -27.02
N ASP A 645 -13.11 -14.52 -26.70
CA ASP A 645 -12.64 -15.59 -27.59
C ASP A 645 -13.38 -16.91 -27.33
N LYS A 646 -13.03 -17.96 -28.08
CA LYS A 646 -13.61 -19.30 -27.89
C LYS A 646 -13.06 -20.05 -26.68
N ALA A 647 -12.07 -19.49 -25.98
CA ALA A 647 -11.58 -19.99 -24.70
C ALA A 647 -12.21 -19.26 -23.51
N ASP A 648 -13.29 -18.52 -23.76
CA ASP A 648 -14.08 -17.83 -22.76
C ASP A 648 -13.32 -16.74 -22.00
N LEU A 649 -12.35 -16.10 -22.66
CA LEU A 649 -11.65 -14.93 -22.14
C LEU A 649 -12.20 -13.63 -22.71
N PRO A 650 -12.50 -12.62 -21.88
CA PRO A 650 -13.04 -11.34 -22.33
C PRO A 650 -11.99 -10.57 -23.13
N ALA A 651 -12.45 -9.81 -24.13
CA ALA A 651 -11.62 -8.83 -24.78
C ALA A 651 -11.22 -7.71 -23.80
N ALA A 652 -9.94 -7.31 -23.83
CA ALA A 652 -9.43 -6.24 -22.98
C ALA A 652 -10.04 -4.87 -23.41
N PRO A 653 -10.45 -4.02 -22.44
CA PRO A 653 -10.75 -2.61 -22.70
C PRO A 653 -9.57 -1.90 -23.36
N PHE A 654 -9.85 -0.96 -24.28
CA PHE A 654 -8.80 -0.19 -24.95
C PHE A 654 -9.28 1.19 -25.42
N VAL A 655 -8.31 2.06 -25.69
CA VAL A 655 -8.43 3.19 -26.63
C VAL A 655 -7.29 3.13 -27.63
N LEU A 656 -7.59 3.22 -28.93
CA LEU A 656 -6.59 3.19 -30.00
C LEU A 656 -6.90 4.26 -31.07
N PRO A 657 -5.85 4.89 -31.65
CA PRO A 657 -6.03 5.81 -32.77
C PRO A 657 -6.46 5.04 -34.04
N VAL A 658 -7.28 5.68 -34.86
CA VAL A 658 -7.64 5.20 -36.20
C VAL A 658 -6.53 5.60 -37.17
N LYS A 659 -5.97 4.60 -37.86
CA LYS A 659 -4.97 4.79 -38.91
C LYS A 659 -5.60 4.91 -40.30
#